data_AF-A0A1Q3TKB9-F1
#
_entry.id   AF-A0A1Q3TKB9-F1
#
_cell.length_a   1.000
_cell.length_b   1.000
_cell.length_c   1.000
_cell.angle_alpha   90.00
_cell.angle_beta   90.00
_cell.angle_gamma   90.00
#
_symmetry.space_group_name_H-M   'P 1'
#
loop_
_entity.id
_entity.type
_entity.pdbx_description
1 polymer ?
#
loop_
_entity_poly.entity_id
_entity_poly.type
_entity_poly.pdbx_seq_one_letter_code
_entity_poly.pdbx_strand_id
1 'polypeptide(L)'
;MSYRGWAFIWIVLLGAAALIAVIFNNFPAVQADWSTFVLLVFAVTLTQLFQVNNSNGHSYYPDSAFFIAGAFLLQPTQFCLLVIIPHLIEWVQLRLTNSNRLKEWYVQPFNIATTILAGFAALLVQFILHDYLYSAARFPCIILIGLSYVIVNHSLVAVFLWIMRNQSFRTSGLFQLDSLVPDLVMTCLGYVVYILWQLDFWLVIPALSPLALMFEAVKIPQLKKEAQTDPKTGLLNSRYFNMVFQEEFERAKRFNRPLSFLMGDLDLLRDINNRYGHLAGDVVLTGIGELIKTNVREFDHPSRFGGEEFAILLPETTLDEAYRMAERLRMAIANASFKVDTSPNPIKATMSIGVSCFPENAISVQALAHAADLAVYQAKLNGRNQTARASEINNMEALERMQREPKAPLPAVYSQTPVNQNPGDRRRDIDGGSGQEWQALLALPSNLDNLTGLPNRALLIRRLETVLETPEPRLNAILLVDLDSFTKIMDSLGYLLTEQLLRVVGRRLVKCLRQGDLVARYSEYTFAILLEHLEDEDEAVLVARRLAQALQAPFSLADQEIYLTTSTGIVINNKGPMLAGELLRRAEKALYQARRRGGGVFEVYQDQVMDKAQVLQNLEDQLRQALDRKEFEIYYQPKVDLKEGRIKGMEALVRWHHPQKGMLLPSEFIPALEETGLIHPLGNWVLKEACRQVHRWQEAAPGEASEFVISINLSARQLHHPDLLDNVSQAIDETGIEPRLIQFEINENVVADNSDRTLLILERLKSLGVKLAVDDFGTGFSSLQTLRRLPLDALIIDRSFVTGLSNDNENKAIIQTVLNLGDILNLSVIAEGVETAEEAAFLDRLGIQYAQGYYFARPMSYPEASALLESY
;
A
#
# COMPACT_ATOMS: atom_id res chain seq x y z
N MET A 1 42.83 5.60 -4.68
CA MET A 1 43.35 5.97 -3.34
C MET A 1 44.68 6.69 -3.50
N SER A 2 44.96 7.72 -2.71
CA SER A 2 46.22 8.47 -2.77
C SER A 2 47.36 7.73 -2.04
N TYR A 3 48.61 7.95 -2.46
CA TYR A 3 49.79 7.37 -1.79
C TYR A 3 49.87 7.77 -0.30
N ARG A 4 49.47 9.01 0.01
CA ARG A 4 49.39 9.53 1.39
C ARG A 4 48.39 8.76 2.25
N GLY A 5 47.25 8.35 1.66
CA GLY A 5 46.25 7.55 2.34
C GLY A 5 46.75 6.17 2.73
N TRP A 6 47.41 5.48 1.80
CA TRP A 6 48.02 4.17 2.10
C TRP A 6 49.12 4.27 3.15
N ALA A 7 49.98 5.29 3.06
CA ALA A 7 51.03 5.51 4.06
C ALA A 7 50.45 5.71 5.47
N PHE A 8 49.36 6.49 5.60
CA PHE A 8 48.69 6.70 6.89
C PHE A 8 48.09 5.40 7.47
N ILE A 9 47.39 4.60 6.66
CA ILE A 9 46.87 3.29 7.10
C ILE A 9 48.00 2.41 7.61
N TRP A 10 49.11 2.32 6.88
CA TRP A 10 50.27 1.52 7.29
C TRP A 10 50.91 2.03 8.58
N ILE A 11 51.00 3.35 8.78
CA ILE A 11 51.50 3.93 10.04
C ILE A 11 50.61 3.51 11.22
N VAL A 12 49.30 3.59 11.07
CA VAL A 12 48.35 3.22 12.13
C VAL A 12 48.42 1.71 12.42
N LEU A 13 48.49 0.87 11.39
CA LEU A 13 48.64 -0.59 11.53
C LEU A 13 49.97 -0.98 12.21
N LEU A 14 51.08 -0.41 11.75
CA LEU A 14 52.41 -0.67 12.33
C LEU A 14 52.53 -0.12 13.75
N GLY A 15 51.91 1.03 14.04
CA GLY A 15 51.84 1.61 15.37
C GLY A 15 51.08 0.69 16.34
N ALA A 16 49.93 0.17 15.93
CA ALA A 16 49.18 -0.80 16.71
C ALA A 16 49.99 -2.10 16.92
N ALA A 17 50.60 -2.64 15.87
CA ALA A 17 51.41 -3.86 15.96
C ALA A 17 52.64 -3.70 16.87
N ALA A 18 53.34 -2.57 16.80
CA ALA A 18 54.47 -2.26 17.67
C ALA A 18 54.04 -2.14 19.14
N LEU A 19 52.91 -1.49 19.39
CA LEU A 19 52.35 -1.36 20.74
C LEU A 19 51.97 -2.73 21.31
N ILE A 20 51.30 -3.56 20.52
CA ILE A 20 50.99 -4.96 20.87
C ILE A 20 52.29 -5.71 21.21
N ALA A 21 53.31 -5.64 20.36
CA ALA A 21 54.58 -6.36 20.59
C ALA A 21 55.32 -5.91 21.87
N VAL A 22 55.34 -4.60 22.16
CA VAL A 22 55.92 -4.06 23.40
C VAL A 22 55.15 -4.53 24.63
N ILE A 23 53.83 -4.59 24.55
CA ILE A 23 52.94 -4.96 25.65
C ILE A 23 53.00 -6.47 25.92
N PHE A 24 53.01 -7.30 24.86
CA PHE A 24 53.18 -8.75 24.96
C PHE A 24 54.48 -9.15 25.70
N ASN A 25 55.52 -8.33 25.62
CA ASN A 25 56.82 -8.61 26.25
C ASN A 25 56.96 -8.07 27.69
N ASN A 26 56.10 -7.16 28.15
CA ASN A 26 56.33 -6.41 29.40
C ASN A 26 55.22 -6.55 30.46
N PHE A 27 54.09 -7.19 30.18
CA PHE A 27 53.02 -7.41 31.18
C PHE A 27 53.20 -8.74 31.92
N PRO A 28 52.98 -8.80 33.25
CA PRO A 28 53.10 -10.03 34.01
C PRO A 28 52.05 -11.07 33.56
N ALA A 29 52.45 -12.34 33.55
CA ALA A 29 51.58 -13.48 33.25
C ALA A 29 50.54 -13.66 34.37
N VAL A 30 49.45 -12.90 34.31
CA VAL A 30 48.26 -13.12 35.14
C VAL A 30 47.54 -14.37 34.61
N GLN A 31 46.70 -15.03 35.42
CA GLN A 31 45.83 -16.10 34.90
C GLN A 31 44.77 -15.51 33.97
N ALA A 32 44.65 -16.08 32.77
CA ALA A 32 43.67 -15.66 31.77
C ALA A 32 42.26 -16.13 32.16
N ASP A 33 41.35 -15.19 32.38
CA ASP A 33 39.93 -15.52 32.56
C ASP A 33 39.26 -15.65 31.19
N TRP A 34 39.32 -16.86 30.64
CA TRP A 34 38.72 -17.18 29.34
C TRP A 34 37.20 -17.12 29.36
N SER A 35 36.56 -17.26 30.52
CA SER A 35 35.11 -17.18 30.63
C SER A 35 34.61 -15.76 30.42
N THR A 36 35.24 -14.79 31.09
CA THR A 36 34.98 -13.36 30.88
C THR A 36 35.26 -12.93 29.44
N PHE A 37 36.34 -13.45 28.84
CA PHE A 37 36.65 -13.19 27.43
C PHE A 37 35.53 -13.67 26.47
N VAL A 38 35.09 -14.92 26.59
CA VAL A 38 34.05 -15.48 25.69
C VAL A 38 32.73 -14.71 25.81
N LEU A 39 32.33 -14.35 27.03
CA LEU A 39 31.10 -13.59 27.27
C LEU A 39 31.17 -12.19 26.69
N LEU A 40 32.31 -11.50 26.82
CA LEU A 40 32.51 -10.17 26.22
C LEU A 40 32.55 -10.25 24.68
N VAL A 41 33.18 -11.28 24.09
CA VAL A 41 33.16 -11.49 22.64
C VAL A 41 31.73 -11.69 22.14
N PHE A 42 30.92 -12.47 22.87
CA PHE A 42 29.51 -12.67 22.53
C PHE A 42 28.71 -11.36 22.62
N ALA A 43 28.90 -10.59 23.70
CA ALA A 43 28.22 -9.31 23.89
C ALA A 43 28.57 -8.29 22.78
N VAL A 44 29.86 -8.14 22.45
CA VAL A 44 30.30 -7.27 21.34
C VAL A 44 29.71 -7.74 20.01
N THR A 45 29.76 -9.04 19.72
CA THR A 45 29.20 -9.57 18.47
C THR A 45 27.69 -9.33 18.40
N LEU A 46 26.98 -9.43 19.53
CA LEU A 46 25.55 -9.13 19.59
C LEU A 46 25.29 -7.64 19.32
N THR A 47 26.13 -6.73 19.81
CA THR A 47 25.98 -5.29 19.54
C THR A 47 26.14 -4.92 18.07
N GLN A 48 26.88 -5.71 17.29
CA GLN A 48 27.00 -5.50 15.84
C GLN A 48 25.69 -5.73 15.09
N LEU A 49 24.71 -6.43 15.69
CA LEU A 49 23.35 -6.54 15.14
C LEU A 49 22.53 -5.24 15.28
N PHE A 50 22.99 -4.30 16.11
CA PHE A 50 22.28 -3.09 16.48
C PHE A 50 23.03 -1.84 16.00
N GLN A 51 23.09 -1.64 14.68
CA GLN A 51 23.67 -0.46 14.04
C GLN A 51 22.78 0.77 14.24
N VAL A 52 23.35 1.87 14.76
CA VAL A 52 22.68 3.19 14.81
C VAL A 52 23.22 4.06 13.69
N ASN A 53 22.35 4.72 12.93
CA ASN A 53 22.75 5.76 12.00
C ASN A 53 22.44 7.14 12.60
N ASN A 54 23.43 8.01 12.65
CA ASN A 54 23.24 9.41 13.02
C ASN A 54 22.66 10.22 11.85
N SER A 55 22.11 11.40 12.12
CA SER A 55 21.56 12.37 11.16
C SER A 55 22.53 12.74 10.03
N ASN A 56 23.83 12.62 10.27
CA ASN A 56 24.90 12.86 9.30
C ASN A 56 25.28 11.62 8.45
N GLY A 57 24.56 10.51 8.57
CA GLY A 57 24.82 9.27 7.83
C GLY A 57 25.98 8.43 8.36
N HIS A 58 26.50 8.75 9.55
CA HIS A 58 27.53 7.96 10.23
C HIS A 58 26.87 6.82 11.01
N SER A 59 27.42 5.62 10.86
CA SER A 59 26.97 4.45 11.60
C SER A 59 27.84 4.22 12.83
N TYR A 60 27.23 4.00 13.99
CA TYR A 60 27.92 3.65 15.22
C TYR A 60 27.34 2.36 15.79
N TYR A 61 28.22 1.55 16.36
CA TYR A 61 27.87 0.35 17.11
C TYR A 61 28.05 0.61 18.60
N PRO A 62 27.20 0.03 19.47
CA PRO A 62 27.37 0.16 20.92
C PRO A 62 28.49 -0.73 21.49
N ASP A 63 29.44 -1.15 20.65
CA ASP A 63 30.54 -2.07 20.98
C ASP A 63 31.60 -1.42 21.89
N SER A 64 31.78 -0.10 21.79
CA SER A 64 32.74 0.68 22.57
C SER A 64 32.57 0.54 24.08
N ALA A 65 31.35 0.36 24.60
CA ALA A 65 31.14 0.09 26.03
C ALA A 65 31.77 -1.24 26.47
N PHE A 66 31.64 -2.28 25.65
CA PHE A 66 32.21 -3.59 25.95
C PHE A 66 33.71 -3.66 25.67
N PHE A 67 34.22 -2.88 24.72
CA PHE A 67 35.67 -2.73 24.54
C PHE A 67 36.30 -2.04 25.75
N ILE A 68 35.68 -0.97 26.26
CA ILE A 68 36.16 -0.31 27.48
C ILE A 68 36.10 -1.27 28.66
N ALA A 69 34.97 -1.95 28.90
CA ALA A 69 34.88 -2.95 29.96
C ALA A 69 35.94 -4.06 29.80
N GLY A 70 36.15 -4.54 28.57
CA GLY A 70 37.17 -5.54 28.25
C GLY A 70 38.60 -5.06 28.49
N ALA A 71 38.90 -3.77 28.27
CA ALA A 71 40.19 -3.21 28.63
C ALA A 71 40.43 -3.33 30.15
N PHE A 72 39.41 -3.08 30.98
CA PHE A 72 39.54 -3.22 32.43
C PHE A 72 39.52 -4.66 32.97
N LEU A 73 38.82 -5.58 32.29
CA LEU A 73 38.58 -6.95 32.76
C LEU A 73 39.56 -7.98 32.21
N LEU A 74 40.12 -7.73 31.03
CA LEU A 74 40.91 -8.72 30.30
C LEU A 74 42.39 -8.37 30.30
N GLN A 75 43.20 -9.40 30.08
CA GLN A 75 44.61 -9.19 29.79
C GLN A 75 44.78 -8.46 28.45
N PRO A 76 45.88 -7.72 28.25
CA PRO A 76 46.12 -7.00 27.00
C PRO A 76 46.01 -7.88 25.73
N THR A 77 46.41 -9.15 25.84
CA THR A 77 46.33 -10.13 24.75
C THR A 77 44.89 -10.52 24.42
N GLN A 78 44.08 -10.80 25.45
CA GLN A 78 42.66 -11.09 25.34
C GLN A 78 41.85 -9.87 24.87
N PHE A 79 42.21 -8.66 25.31
CA PHE A 79 41.62 -7.41 24.82
C PHE A 79 41.86 -7.22 23.31
N CYS A 80 43.08 -7.46 22.82
CA CYS A 80 43.35 -7.40 21.39
C CYS A 80 42.47 -8.39 20.61
N LEU A 81 42.31 -9.61 21.11
CA LEU A 81 41.43 -10.62 20.49
C LEU A 81 39.95 -10.23 20.55
N LEU A 82 39.51 -9.58 21.64
CA LEU A 82 38.14 -9.06 21.79
C LEU A 82 37.80 -8.05 20.70
N VAL A 83 38.75 -7.21 20.28
CA VAL A 83 38.56 -6.26 19.17
C VAL A 83 38.62 -6.97 17.81
N ILE A 84 39.58 -7.86 17.62
CA ILE A 84 39.85 -8.51 16.32
C ILE A 84 38.70 -9.43 15.89
N ILE A 85 38.19 -10.29 16.79
CA ILE A 85 37.25 -11.35 16.43
C ILE A 85 35.93 -10.80 15.84
N PRO A 86 35.23 -9.85 16.49
CA PRO A 86 33.97 -9.32 15.96
C PRO A 86 34.15 -8.56 14.64
N HIS A 87 35.21 -7.77 14.49
CA HIS A 87 35.50 -7.06 13.24
C HIS A 87 35.87 -8.01 12.10
N LEU A 88 36.50 -9.16 12.39
CA LEU A 88 36.77 -10.20 11.40
C LEU A 88 35.48 -10.87 10.93
N ILE A 89 34.55 -11.16 11.85
CA ILE A 89 33.23 -11.72 11.52
C ILE A 89 32.45 -10.76 10.62
N GLU A 90 32.38 -9.47 10.98
CA GLU A 90 31.72 -8.44 10.16
C GLU A 90 32.37 -8.34 8.77
N TRP A 91 33.70 -8.36 8.70
CA TRP A 91 34.43 -8.33 7.43
C TRP A 91 34.12 -9.52 6.52
N VAL A 92 33.97 -10.72 7.08
CA VAL A 92 33.57 -11.92 6.33
C VAL A 92 32.11 -11.82 5.87
N GLN A 93 31.19 -11.38 6.74
CA GLN A 93 29.78 -11.19 6.39
C GLN A 93 29.59 -10.20 5.25
N LEU A 94 30.28 -9.05 5.31
CA LEU A 94 30.23 -8.03 4.26
C LEU A 94 30.78 -8.54 2.92
N ARG A 95 31.77 -9.45 2.94
CA ARG A 95 32.31 -10.09 1.73
C ARG A 95 31.36 -11.10 1.11
N LEU A 96 30.58 -11.82 1.92
CA LEU A 96 29.65 -12.85 1.44
C LEU A 96 28.36 -12.25 0.86
N THR A 97 27.95 -11.06 1.31
CA THR A 97 26.64 -10.47 0.99
C THR A 97 26.67 -9.35 -0.06
N ASN A 98 27.79 -8.68 -0.30
CA ASN A 98 27.82 -7.46 -1.12
C ASN A 98 29.05 -7.37 -2.05
N SER A 99 28.85 -7.56 -3.36
CA SER A 99 29.95 -7.56 -4.35
C SER A 99 30.62 -6.19 -4.55
N ASN A 100 29.90 -5.08 -4.36
CA ASN A 100 30.45 -3.74 -4.57
C ASN A 100 31.36 -3.23 -3.44
N ARG A 101 31.22 -3.75 -2.20
CA ARG A 101 32.08 -3.38 -1.05
C ARG A 101 33.47 -4.04 -1.07
N LEU A 102 33.74 -4.96 -1.99
CA LEU A 102 35.06 -5.58 -2.19
C LEU A 102 36.18 -4.56 -2.45
N LYS A 103 35.87 -3.35 -2.93
CA LYS A 103 36.85 -2.28 -3.18
C LYS A 103 37.39 -1.58 -1.92
N GLU A 104 36.76 -1.75 -0.76
CA GLU A 104 37.11 -1.05 0.50
C GLU A 104 37.62 -1.99 1.62
N TRP A 105 38.32 -3.07 1.24
CA TRP A 105 38.81 -4.10 2.18
C TRP A 105 39.64 -3.59 3.37
N TYR A 106 40.25 -2.41 3.23
CA TYR A 106 41.17 -1.78 4.17
C TYR A 106 40.46 -1.09 5.36
N VAL A 107 39.14 -0.88 5.28
CA VAL A 107 38.38 -0.17 6.33
C VAL A 107 38.37 -0.96 7.64
N GLN A 108 38.13 -2.27 7.59
CA GLN A 108 38.07 -3.09 8.81
C GLN A 108 39.43 -3.26 9.53
N PRO A 109 40.54 -3.56 8.82
CA PRO A 109 41.87 -3.51 9.43
C PRO A 109 42.20 -2.16 10.08
N PHE A 110 41.76 -1.05 9.48
CA PHE A 110 41.95 0.29 10.03
C PHE A 110 41.12 0.49 11.32
N ASN A 111 39.85 0.09 11.33
CA ASN A 111 38.99 0.15 12.52
C ASN A 111 39.55 -0.69 13.67
N ILE A 112 40.05 -1.89 13.39
CA ILE A 112 40.72 -2.74 14.40
C ILE A 112 41.90 -2.00 15.02
N ALA A 113 42.79 -1.45 14.20
CA ALA A 113 44.00 -0.79 14.68
C ALA A 113 43.70 0.48 15.47
N THR A 114 42.74 1.29 15.02
CA THR A 114 42.32 2.51 15.71
C THR A 114 41.67 2.21 17.06
N THR A 115 40.75 1.23 17.13
CA THR A 115 40.12 0.80 18.38
C THR A 115 41.13 0.24 19.38
N ILE A 116 42.12 -0.54 18.92
CA ILE A 116 43.20 -1.06 19.76
C ILE A 116 44.04 0.09 20.33
N LEU A 117 44.47 1.04 19.49
CA LEU A 117 45.26 2.19 19.93
C LEU A 117 44.50 3.08 20.92
N ALA A 118 43.21 3.33 20.68
CA ALA A 118 42.36 4.10 21.58
C ALA A 118 42.14 3.37 22.92
N GLY A 119 41.91 2.05 22.89
CA GLY A 119 41.78 1.23 24.10
C GLY A 119 43.04 1.23 24.95
N PHE A 120 44.22 1.15 24.32
CA PHE A 120 45.49 1.25 25.04
C PHE A 120 45.77 2.65 25.60
N ALA A 121 45.31 3.71 24.94
CA ALA A 121 45.39 5.06 25.50
C ALA A 121 44.56 5.15 26.80
N ALA A 122 43.36 4.58 26.82
CA ALA A 122 42.52 4.49 28.02
C ALA A 122 43.18 3.68 29.14
N LEU A 123 43.78 2.54 28.81
CA LEU A 123 44.53 1.71 29.76
C LEU A 123 45.72 2.45 30.37
N LEU A 124 46.45 3.21 29.57
CA LEU A 124 47.58 4.01 30.06
C LEU A 124 47.11 5.07 31.05
N VAL A 125 46.03 5.79 30.74
CA VAL A 125 45.45 6.80 31.64
C VAL A 125 44.92 6.14 32.92
N GLN A 126 44.27 4.98 32.81
CA GLN A 126 43.86 4.21 33.98
C GLN A 126 45.05 3.84 34.86
N PHE A 127 46.13 3.32 34.28
CA PHE A 127 47.31 2.90 35.02
C PHE A 127 47.92 4.08 35.80
N ILE A 128 48.00 5.25 35.18
CA ILE A 128 48.48 6.48 35.83
C ILE A 128 47.56 6.92 36.96
N LEU A 129 46.24 6.75 36.79
CA LEU A 129 45.22 7.19 37.75
C LEU A 129 44.78 6.10 38.74
N HIS A 130 45.47 4.95 38.78
CA HIS A 130 45.02 3.76 39.51
C HIS A 130 44.68 4.05 40.97
N ASP A 131 45.57 4.74 41.68
CA ASP A 131 45.41 5.06 43.10
C ASP A 131 44.23 6.02 43.35
N TYR A 132 43.89 6.86 42.37
CA TYR A 132 42.79 7.83 42.47
C TYR A 132 41.43 7.21 42.15
N LEU A 133 41.37 6.09 41.43
CA LEU A 133 40.12 5.40 41.07
C LEU A 133 39.38 4.84 42.31
N TYR A 134 40.09 4.62 43.41
CA TYR A 134 39.52 4.16 44.69
C TYR A 134 39.29 5.29 45.70
N SER A 135 39.44 6.55 45.28
CA SER A 135 39.27 7.75 46.11
C SER A 135 37.97 8.51 45.78
N ALA A 136 37.72 9.61 46.49
CA ALA A 136 36.64 10.54 46.16
C ALA A 136 36.75 11.14 44.74
N ALA A 137 37.92 11.07 44.10
CA ALA A 137 38.17 11.53 42.73
C ALA A 137 37.81 10.50 41.63
N ARG A 138 37.17 9.38 41.99
CA ARG A 138 36.80 8.30 41.07
C ARG A 138 36.08 8.75 39.80
N PHE A 139 35.04 9.58 39.92
CA PHE A 139 34.24 10.05 38.78
C PHE A 139 35.03 10.89 37.78
N PRO A 140 35.81 11.91 38.20
CA PRO A 140 36.74 12.61 37.32
C PRO A 140 37.73 11.69 36.60
N CYS A 141 38.29 10.68 37.29
CA CYS A 141 39.22 9.73 36.68
C CYS A 141 38.57 8.89 35.58
N ILE A 142 37.33 8.42 35.79
CA ILE A 142 36.57 7.66 34.77
C ILE A 142 36.32 8.51 33.53
N ILE A 143 35.95 9.77 33.70
CA ILE A 143 35.72 10.70 32.59
C ILE A 143 37.03 10.93 31.82
N LEU A 144 38.16 11.10 32.51
CA LEU A 144 39.47 11.28 31.86
C LEU A 144 39.91 10.05 31.06
N ILE A 145 39.69 8.85 31.61
CA ILE A 145 39.95 7.60 30.89
C ILE A 145 39.09 7.54 29.63
N GLY A 146 37.80 7.87 29.73
CA GLY A 146 36.91 7.83 28.58
C GLY A 146 37.22 8.88 27.51
N LEU A 147 37.52 10.11 27.93
CA LEU A 147 37.97 11.16 27.02
C LEU A 147 39.22 10.74 26.25
N SER A 148 40.17 10.04 26.90
CA SER A 148 41.38 9.60 26.21
C SER A 148 41.08 8.62 25.07
N TYR A 149 40.14 7.69 25.26
CA TYR A 149 39.67 6.78 24.20
C TYR A 149 39.02 7.56 23.05
N VAL A 150 38.04 8.40 23.37
CA VAL A 150 37.24 9.14 22.38
C VAL A 150 38.14 10.07 21.56
N ILE A 151 39.04 10.81 22.19
CA ILE A 151 39.96 11.75 21.53
C ILE A 151 40.89 11.02 20.58
N VAL A 152 41.51 9.91 21.01
CA VAL A 152 42.44 9.16 20.16
C VAL A 152 41.69 8.55 18.97
N ASN A 153 40.54 7.92 19.21
CA ASN A 153 39.74 7.31 18.15
C ASN A 153 39.28 8.34 17.11
N HIS A 154 38.64 9.44 17.54
CA HIS A 154 38.16 10.48 16.64
C HIS A 154 39.28 11.18 15.89
N SER A 155 40.43 11.39 16.53
CA SER A 155 41.58 12.03 15.85
C SER A 155 42.11 11.15 14.72
N LEU A 156 42.24 9.84 14.95
CA LEU A 156 42.72 8.91 13.92
C LEU A 156 41.71 8.78 12.76
N VAL A 157 40.41 8.65 13.07
CA VAL A 157 39.35 8.59 12.05
C VAL A 157 39.23 9.90 11.27
N ALA A 158 39.36 11.05 11.94
CA ALA A 158 39.25 12.33 11.27
C ALA A 158 40.44 12.61 10.34
N VAL A 159 41.66 12.22 10.73
CA VAL A 159 42.83 12.29 9.85
C VAL A 159 42.67 11.35 8.66
N PHE A 160 42.09 10.16 8.88
CA PHE A 160 41.75 9.25 7.79
C PHE A 160 40.75 9.87 6.81
N LEU A 161 39.64 10.44 7.28
CA LEU A 161 38.64 11.08 6.42
C LEU A 161 39.23 12.29 5.68
N TRP A 162 40.11 13.05 6.32
CA TRP A 162 40.80 14.17 5.69
C TRP A 162 41.72 13.71 4.56
N ILE A 163 42.54 12.69 4.77
CA ILE A 163 43.49 12.21 3.75
C ILE A 163 42.79 11.42 2.63
N MET A 164 41.76 10.64 2.97
CA MET A 164 41.11 9.71 2.04
C MET A 164 39.93 10.32 1.28
N ARG A 165 39.11 11.10 1.97
CA ARG A 165 37.86 11.65 1.43
C ARG A 165 37.92 13.17 1.24
N ASN A 166 39.07 13.79 1.50
CA ASN A 166 39.28 15.23 1.45
C ASN A 166 38.28 16.02 2.29
N GLN A 167 37.76 15.39 3.36
CA GLN A 167 36.81 16.01 4.28
C GLN A 167 37.58 16.76 5.36
N SER A 168 37.37 18.07 5.49
CA SER A 168 37.96 18.84 6.57
C SER A 168 37.43 18.38 7.94
N PHE A 169 38.19 18.61 9.01
CA PHE A 169 37.78 18.33 10.39
C PHE A 169 36.46 18.98 10.80
N ARG A 170 36.10 20.12 10.19
CA ARG A 170 34.82 20.81 10.43
C ARG A 170 33.67 20.18 9.66
N THR A 171 33.92 19.72 8.44
CA THR A 171 32.91 19.12 7.56
C THR A 171 32.67 17.65 7.83
N SER A 172 33.58 16.96 8.54
CA SER A 172 33.40 15.54 8.90
C SER A 172 32.32 15.32 9.98
N GLY A 173 31.99 16.37 10.76
CA GLY A 173 31.03 16.27 11.87
C GLY A 173 31.52 15.46 13.07
N LEU A 174 32.72 14.87 13.02
CA LEU A 174 33.26 13.99 14.06
C LEU A 174 33.46 14.69 15.41
N PHE A 175 33.82 15.96 15.41
CA PHE A 175 34.04 16.73 16.65
C PHE A 175 32.83 17.57 17.08
N GLN A 176 31.66 17.34 16.49
CA GLN A 176 30.42 17.97 16.92
C GLN A 176 29.86 17.24 18.14
N LEU A 177 29.08 17.95 18.96
CA LEU A 177 28.44 17.37 20.16
C LEU A 177 27.61 16.12 19.81
N ASP A 178 26.93 16.13 18.66
CA ASP A 178 26.09 15.03 18.21
C ASP A 178 26.85 13.72 17.92
N SER A 179 28.16 13.81 17.66
CA SER A 179 29.04 12.64 17.43
C SER A 179 29.82 12.26 18.70
N LEU A 180 30.24 13.24 19.51
CA LEU A 180 31.04 13.01 20.71
C LEU A 180 30.23 12.50 21.90
N VAL A 181 29.00 12.99 22.08
CA VAL A 181 28.16 12.65 23.24
C VAL A 181 27.85 11.15 23.30
N PRO A 182 27.44 10.48 22.20
CA PRO A 182 27.22 9.03 22.21
C PRO A 182 28.45 8.26 22.68
N ASP A 183 29.63 8.53 22.10
CA ASP A 183 30.86 7.79 22.44
C ASP A 183 31.34 8.06 23.87
N LEU A 184 31.13 9.27 24.39
CA LEU A 184 31.40 9.58 25.80
C LEU A 184 30.46 8.79 26.73
N VAL A 185 29.16 8.75 26.41
CA VAL A 185 28.15 8.01 27.17
C VAL A 185 28.45 6.51 27.17
N MET A 186 28.77 5.95 26.00
CA MET A 186 29.17 4.54 25.87
C MET A 186 30.41 4.22 26.69
N THR A 187 31.37 5.15 26.76
CA THR A 187 32.57 4.94 27.55
C THR A 187 32.30 4.96 29.06
N CYS A 188 31.46 5.89 29.53
CA CYS A 188 31.02 5.90 30.93
C CYS A 188 30.27 4.61 31.30
N LEU A 189 29.41 4.14 30.40
CA LEU A 189 28.70 2.88 30.55
C LEU A 189 29.64 1.68 30.57
N GLY A 190 30.68 1.66 29.75
CA GLY A 190 31.68 0.58 29.78
C GLY A 190 32.33 0.42 31.16
N TYR A 191 32.54 1.52 31.88
CA TYR A 191 33.00 1.46 33.27
C TYR A 191 31.89 0.95 34.22
N VAL A 192 30.63 1.32 34.01
CA VAL A 192 29.50 0.75 34.78
C VAL A 192 29.42 -0.77 34.57
N VAL A 193 29.55 -1.24 33.34
CA VAL A 193 29.61 -2.67 33.00
C VAL A 193 30.76 -3.33 33.73
N TYR A 194 31.96 -2.73 33.75
CA TYR A 194 33.10 -3.24 34.53
C TYR A 194 32.77 -3.40 36.03
N ILE A 195 32.18 -2.39 36.68
CA ILE A 195 31.82 -2.47 38.11
C ILE A 195 30.83 -3.60 38.35
N LEU A 196 29.76 -3.66 37.55
CA LEU A 196 28.72 -4.67 37.71
C LEU A 196 29.28 -6.06 37.49
N TRP A 197 30.17 -6.23 36.51
CA TRP A 197 30.87 -7.49 36.26
C TRP A 197 31.69 -7.97 37.45
N GLN A 198 32.32 -7.05 38.18
CA GLN A 198 33.08 -7.36 39.41
C GLN A 198 32.17 -7.68 40.61
N LEU A 199 30.94 -7.17 40.64
CA LEU A 199 29.98 -7.43 41.70
C LEU A 199 29.24 -8.76 41.48
N ASP A 200 28.57 -8.88 40.34
CA ASP A 200 27.89 -10.08 39.87
C ASP A 200 27.62 -9.91 38.36
N PHE A 201 28.16 -10.82 37.57
CA PHE A 201 27.98 -10.85 36.12
C PHE A 201 26.50 -10.73 35.69
N TRP A 202 25.56 -11.34 36.41
CA TRP A 202 24.15 -11.31 36.05
C TRP A 202 23.51 -9.91 36.13
N LEU A 203 24.13 -8.97 36.86
CA LEU A 203 23.68 -7.58 36.95
C LEU A 203 23.96 -6.78 35.68
N VAL A 204 24.82 -7.28 34.79
CA VAL A 204 25.09 -6.64 33.49
C VAL A 204 23.84 -6.66 32.59
N ILE A 205 23.03 -7.72 32.65
CA ILE A 205 21.80 -7.85 31.85
C ILE A 205 20.80 -6.71 32.10
N PRO A 206 20.35 -6.43 33.36
CA PRO A 206 19.44 -5.32 33.61
C PRO A 206 20.07 -3.95 33.37
N ALA A 207 21.39 -3.79 33.56
CA ALA A 207 22.07 -2.52 33.31
C ALA A 207 22.22 -2.17 31.82
N LEU A 208 22.11 -3.15 30.93
CA LEU A 208 22.07 -2.94 29.47
C LEU A 208 20.66 -2.67 28.93
N SER A 209 19.61 -2.96 29.70
CA SER A 209 18.22 -2.69 29.29
C SER A 209 17.91 -1.22 28.96
N PRO A 210 18.49 -0.20 29.64
CA PRO A 210 18.31 1.20 29.26
C PRO A 210 18.96 1.58 27.93
N LEU A 211 19.99 0.84 27.46
CA LEU A 211 20.55 1.06 26.11
C LEU A 211 19.61 0.60 25.01
N ALA A 212 18.92 -0.52 25.21
CA ALA A 212 17.91 -0.97 24.27
C ALA A 212 16.80 0.10 24.12
N LEU A 213 16.39 0.71 25.24
CA LEU A 213 15.42 1.79 25.26
C LEU A 213 15.95 3.11 24.65
N MET A 214 17.19 3.49 24.93
CA MET A 214 17.83 4.64 24.28
C MET A 214 17.99 4.42 22.77
N PHE A 215 18.28 3.18 22.34
CA PHE A 215 18.39 2.81 20.94
C PHE A 215 17.04 2.91 20.21
N GLU A 216 15.93 2.52 20.86
CA GLU A 216 14.59 2.81 20.34
C GLU A 216 14.33 4.32 20.23
N ALA A 217 14.75 5.11 21.22
CA ALA A 217 14.56 6.56 21.20
C ALA A 217 15.34 7.27 20.07
N VAL A 218 16.55 6.80 19.75
CA VAL A 218 17.38 7.35 18.65
C VAL A 218 16.85 6.98 17.27
N LYS A 219 16.05 5.91 17.12
CA LYS A 219 15.36 5.59 15.86
C LYS A 219 14.17 6.50 15.56
N ILE A 220 13.60 7.17 16.57
CA ILE A 220 12.38 7.97 16.42
C ILE A 220 12.53 9.09 15.37
N PRO A 221 13.61 9.89 15.32
CA PRO A 221 13.75 10.94 14.30
C PRO A 221 13.87 10.39 12.88
N GLN A 222 14.55 9.26 12.68
CA GLN A 222 14.68 8.64 11.36
C GLN A 222 13.35 8.04 10.89
N LEU A 223 12.66 7.32 11.77
CA LEU A 223 11.29 6.83 11.53
C LEU A 223 10.32 7.98 11.27
N LYS A 224 10.48 9.10 11.97
CA LYS A 224 9.67 10.30 11.76
C LYS A 224 9.93 10.92 10.38
N LYS A 225 11.19 10.99 9.92
CA LYS A 225 11.53 11.47 8.58
C LYS A 225 10.99 10.54 7.49
N GLU A 226 11.19 9.23 7.63
CA GLU A 226 10.65 8.22 6.72
C GLU A 226 9.11 8.23 6.68
N ALA A 227 8.45 8.50 7.81
CA ALA A 227 7.00 8.66 7.89
C ALA A 227 6.48 9.99 7.32
N GLN A 228 7.35 10.98 7.07
CA GLN A 228 6.98 12.32 6.59
C GLN A 228 7.32 12.56 5.11
N THR A 229 8.24 11.79 4.53
CA THR A 229 8.71 11.99 3.15
C THR A 229 8.31 10.87 2.20
N ASP A 230 8.14 11.19 0.91
CA ASP A 230 8.01 10.21 -0.17
C ASP A 230 9.38 9.52 -0.42
N PRO A 231 9.45 8.17 -0.44
CA PRO A 231 10.71 7.45 -0.51
C PRO A 231 11.44 7.58 -1.86
N LYS A 232 10.74 7.96 -2.95
CA LYS A 232 11.36 8.10 -4.27
C LYS A 232 11.96 9.49 -4.47
N THR A 233 11.21 10.53 -4.13
CA THR A 233 11.57 11.93 -4.42
C THR A 233 12.20 12.66 -3.23
N GLY A 234 12.00 12.15 -2.02
CA GLY A 234 12.40 12.81 -0.77
C GLY A 234 11.68 14.14 -0.53
N LEU A 235 10.55 14.39 -1.21
CA LEU A 235 9.59 15.46 -0.92
C LEU A 235 8.68 15.04 0.25
N LEU A 236 7.84 15.95 0.75
CA LEU A 236 6.82 15.57 1.74
C LEU A 236 5.86 14.54 1.14
N ASN A 237 5.42 13.54 1.91
CA ASN A 237 4.33 12.66 1.50
C ASN A 237 2.97 13.35 1.70
N SER A 238 1.93 12.86 1.02
CA SER A 238 0.58 13.42 1.07
C SER A 238 0.04 13.59 2.49
N ARG A 239 0.23 12.57 3.35
CA ARG A 239 -0.26 12.58 4.73
C ARG A 239 0.32 13.74 5.54
N TYR A 240 1.63 13.94 5.49
CA TYR A 240 2.28 15.00 6.23
C TYR A 240 2.04 16.37 5.59
N PHE A 241 2.01 16.44 4.26
CA PHE A 241 1.68 17.66 3.53
C PHE A 241 0.29 18.21 3.92
N ASN A 242 -0.72 17.35 4.02
CA ASN A 242 -2.08 17.77 4.42
C ASN A 242 -2.12 18.41 5.81
N MET A 243 -1.28 17.95 6.74
CA MET A 243 -1.14 18.55 8.07
C MET A 243 -0.54 19.96 7.96
N VAL A 244 0.57 20.11 7.23
CA VAL A 244 1.24 21.40 7.00
C VAL A 244 0.32 22.38 6.26
N PHE A 245 -0.45 21.89 5.29
CA PHE A 245 -1.40 22.68 4.53
C PHE A 245 -2.49 23.27 5.44
N GLN A 246 -3.06 22.46 6.34
CA GLN A 246 -4.02 22.95 7.31
C GLN A 246 -3.43 24.01 8.25
N GLU A 247 -2.20 23.80 8.74
CA GLU A 247 -1.50 24.73 9.64
C GLU A 247 -1.22 26.09 8.96
N GLU A 248 -0.63 26.07 7.77
CA GLU A 248 -0.32 27.29 7.02
C GLU A 248 -1.60 28.00 6.53
N PHE A 249 -2.67 27.27 6.23
CA PHE A 249 -3.96 27.87 5.91
C PHE A 249 -4.57 28.61 7.10
N GLU A 250 -4.59 28.01 8.28
CA GLU A 250 -5.06 28.68 9.50
C GLU A 250 -4.19 29.89 9.84
N ARG A 251 -2.87 29.80 9.61
CA ARG A 251 -1.95 30.93 9.78
C ARG A 251 -2.26 32.06 8.79
N ALA A 252 -2.39 31.75 7.51
CA ALA A 252 -2.73 32.71 6.46
C ALA A 252 -4.06 33.41 6.75
N LYS A 253 -5.07 32.65 7.19
CA LYS A 253 -6.38 33.17 7.61
C LYS A 253 -6.29 34.09 8.82
N ARG A 254 -5.53 33.72 9.86
CA ARG A 254 -5.34 34.54 11.07
C ARG A 254 -4.69 35.89 10.78
N PHE A 255 -3.72 35.92 9.87
CA PHE A 255 -2.96 37.12 9.53
C PHE A 255 -3.45 37.82 8.27
N ASN A 256 -4.53 37.32 7.64
CA ASN A 256 -5.06 37.78 6.35
C ASN A 256 -3.96 37.91 5.28
N ARG A 257 -3.11 36.87 5.18
CA ARG A 257 -2.00 36.79 4.21
C ARG A 257 -2.39 35.86 3.06
N PRO A 258 -1.88 36.11 1.84
CA PRO A 258 -2.16 35.23 0.72
C PRO A 258 -1.48 33.87 0.93
N LEU A 259 -2.15 32.79 0.54
CA LEU A 259 -1.58 31.45 0.54
C LEU A 259 -1.93 30.78 -0.78
N SER A 260 -0.93 30.50 -1.59
CA SER A 260 -1.13 29.86 -2.89
C SER A 260 -0.84 28.38 -2.84
N PHE A 261 -1.60 27.62 -3.61
CA PHE A 261 -1.48 26.18 -3.74
C PHE A 261 -1.37 25.81 -5.22
N LEU A 262 -0.32 25.04 -5.54
CA LEU A 262 -0.04 24.51 -6.87
C LEU A 262 -0.29 23.00 -6.83
N MET A 263 -1.08 22.52 -7.78
CA MET A 263 -1.18 21.10 -8.10
C MET A 263 -0.51 20.88 -9.46
N GLY A 264 0.36 19.89 -9.56
CA GLY A 264 1.11 19.58 -10.77
C GLY A 264 1.00 18.11 -11.11
N ASP A 265 0.68 17.82 -12.36
CA ASP A 265 0.55 16.47 -12.88
C ASP A 265 1.51 16.25 -14.04
N LEU A 266 2.33 15.20 -13.91
CA LEU A 266 3.37 14.86 -14.87
C LEU A 266 2.73 14.29 -16.14
N ASP A 267 2.95 14.96 -17.26
CA ASP A 267 2.32 14.54 -18.51
C ASP A 267 2.98 13.25 -19.04
N LEU A 268 2.14 12.26 -19.35
CA LEU A 268 2.53 11.05 -20.08
C LEU A 268 3.59 10.20 -19.37
N LEU A 269 3.63 10.19 -18.03
CA LEU A 269 4.55 9.31 -17.30
C LEU A 269 4.31 7.83 -17.62
N ARG A 270 3.05 7.43 -17.86
CA ARG A 270 2.68 6.09 -18.35
C ARG A 270 3.41 5.75 -19.65
N ASP A 271 3.53 6.68 -20.58
CA ASP A 271 4.23 6.46 -21.86
C ASP A 271 5.74 6.32 -21.68
N ILE A 272 6.33 7.13 -20.79
CA ILE A 272 7.74 7.02 -20.42
C ILE A 272 8.02 5.63 -19.83
N ASN A 273 7.18 5.18 -18.90
CA ASN A 273 7.29 3.86 -18.27
C ASN A 273 7.13 2.72 -19.29
N ASN A 274 6.14 2.82 -20.17
CA ASN A 274 5.88 1.81 -21.19
C ASN A 274 7.01 1.71 -22.22
N ARG A 275 7.65 2.83 -22.55
CA ARG A 275 8.68 2.89 -23.59
C ARG A 275 10.08 2.58 -23.09
N TYR A 276 10.41 2.97 -21.85
CA TYR A 276 11.77 2.90 -21.32
C TYR A 276 11.88 2.08 -20.01
N GLY A 277 10.76 1.53 -19.53
CA GLY A 277 10.66 0.74 -18.30
C GLY A 277 10.38 1.57 -17.05
N HIS A 278 9.86 0.93 -16.01
CA HIS A 278 9.52 1.59 -14.73
C HIS A 278 10.71 2.28 -14.05
N LEU A 279 11.92 1.73 -14.19
CA LEU A 279 13.14 2.36 -13.68
C LEU A 279 13.42 3.70 -14.36
N ALA A 280 13.02 3.88 -15.62
CA ALA A 280 13.15 5.14 -16.32
C ALA A 280 12.18 6.21 -15.80
N GLY A 281 10.93 5.83 -15.53
CA GLY A 281 9.98 6.75 -14.89
C GLY A 281 10.39 7.09 -13.46
N ASP A 282 10.99 6.16 -12.72
CA ASP A 282 11.53 6.44 -11.38
C ASP A 282 12.66 7.48 -11.43
N VAL A 283 13.54 7.42 -12.44
CA VAL A 283 14.58 8.44 -12.66
C VAL A 283 13.96 9.80 -13.00
N VAL A 284 12.93 9.84 -13.86
CA VAL A 284 12.21 11.07 -14.20
C VAL A 284 11.51 11.67 -12.98
N LEU A 285 10.80 10.86 -12.19
CA LEU A 285 10.14 11.28 -10.95
C LEU A 285 11.13 11.85 -9.93
N THR A 286 12.26 11.16 -9.73
CA THR A 286 13.32 11.59 -8.82
C THR A 286 13.93 12.92 -9.30
N GLY A 287 14.20 13.02 -10.61
CA GLY A 287 14.73 14.25 -11.21
C GLY A 287 13.76 15.43 -11.12
N ILE A 288 12.45 15.20 -11.26
CA ILE A 288 11.43 16.24 -11.08
C ILE A 288 11.33 16.65 -9.62
N GLY A 289 11.41 15.71 -8.68
CA GLY A 289 11.50 16.03 -7.25
C GLY A 289 12.65 16.98 -6.94
N GLU A 290 13.82 16.76 -7.55
CA GLU A 290 14.99 17.64 -7.38
C GLU A 290 14.82 19.01 -8.07
N LEU A 291 14.20 19.05 -9.25
CA LEU A 291 13.86 20.30 -9.93
C LEU A 291 12.88 21.13 -9.09
N ILE A 292 11.88 20.51 -8.47
CA ILE A 292 10.95 21.19 -7.58
C ILE A 292 11.72 21.77 -6.38
N LYS A 293 12.54 20.95 -5.68
CA LYS A 293 13.34 21.40 -4.52
C LYS A 293 14.23 22.60 -4.84
N THR A 294 14.84 22.63 -6.02
CA THR A 294 15.75 23.71 -6.44
C THR A 294 15.02 24.97 -6.94
N ASN A 295 13.73 24.87 -7.27
CA ASN A 295 12.94 25.99 -7.79
C ASN A 295 11.97 26.61 -6.77
N VAL A 296 11.77 25.97 -5.61
CA VAL A 296 10.95 26.49 -4.50
C VAL A 296 11.83 27.14 -3.43
N ARG A 297 11.22 27.97 -2.57
CA ARG A 297 11.89 28.66 -1.46
C ARG A 297 12.02 27.70 -0.26
N GLU A 298 12.90 28.05 0.69
CA GLU A 298 13.14 27.23 1.90
C GLU A 298 11.88 27.01 2.75
N PHE A 299 10.96 27.98 2.74
CA PHE A 299 9.69 27.94 3.47
C PHE A 299 8.49 27.49 2.62
N ASP A 300 8.71 27.14 1.35
CA ASP A 300 7.68 26.51 0.53
C ASP A 300 7.64 25.02 0.87
N HIS A 301 6.46 24.40 0.73
CA HIS A 301 6.29 23.00 1.10
C HIS A 301 5.98 22.16 -0.15
N PRO A 302 6.99 21.57 -0.82
CA PRO A 302 6.76 20.67 -1.94
C PRO A 302 6.47 19.23 -1.46
N SER A 303 5.53 18.58 -2.14
CA SER A 303 5.05 17.23 -1.84
C SER A 303 4.82 16.43 -3.11
N ARG A 304 4.88 15.11 -2.98
CA ARG A 304 4.39 14.16 -3.97
C ARG A 304 3.25 13.35 -3.36
N PHE A 305 2.10 13.33 -4.02
CA PHE A 305 0.91 12.66 -3.51
C PHE A 305 0.89 11.17 -3.85
N GLY A 306 1.52 10.81 -4.97
CA GLY A 306 1.63 9.44 -5.46
C GLY A 306 1.66 9.46 -6.99
N GLY A 307 2.11 8.37 -7.63
CA GLY A 307 2.12 8.28 -9.09
C GLY A 307 2.84 9.45 -9.76
N GLU A 308 2.11 10.24 -10.53
CA GLU A 308 2.55 11.41 -11.30
C GLU A 308 2.18 12.78 -10.68
N GLU A 309 1.56 12.79 -9.50
CA GLU A 309 1.02 14.00 -8.88
C GLU A 309 1.96 14.64 -7.86
N PHE A 310 2.13 15.96 -7.99
CA PHE A 310 2.94 16.82 -7.14
C PHE A 310 2.12 17.99 -6.63
N ALA A 311 2.40 18.42 -5.41
CA ALA A 311 1.73 19.53 -4.75
C ALA A 311 2.76 20.49 -4.18
N ILE A 312 2.52 21.79 -4.26
CA ILE A 312 3.40 22.80 -3.65
C ILE A 312 2.55 23.83 -2.94
N LEU A 313 2.80 24.00 -1.64
CA LEU A 313 2.22 25.08 -0.85
C LEU A 313 3.19 26.26 -0.82
N LEU A 314 2.68 27.45 -1.13
CA LEU A 314 3.43 28.70 -1.20
C LEU A 314 2.85 29.70 -0.19
N PRO A 315 3.34 29.71 1.06
CA PRO A 315 2.96 30.70 2.06
C PRO A 315 3.27 32.12 1.59
N GLU A 316 2.39 33.06 1.96
CA GLU A 316 2.57 34.50 1.72
C GLU A 316 2.81 34.87 0.25
N THR A 317 2.23 34.09 -0.66
CA THR A 317 2.43 34.24 -2.10
C THR A 317 1.09 34.51 -2.79
N THR A 318 1.02 35.59 -3.55
CA THR A 318 -0.18 35.99 -4.32
C THR A 318 -0.43 35.08 -5.53
N LEU A 319 -1.64 35.10 -6.09
CA LEU A 319 -1.99 34.26 -7.25
C LEU A 319 -1.07 34.52 -8.46
N ASP A 320 -0.73 35.79 -8.75
CA ASP A 320 0.16 36.14 -9.88
C ASP A 320 1.62 35.72 -9.65
N GLU A 321 2.09 35.75 -8.41
CA GLU A 321 3.42 35.25 -8.06
C GLU A 321 3.48 33.72 -8.15
N ALA A 322 2.45 33.06 -7.64
CA ALA A 322 2.30 31.61 -7.72
C ALA A 322 2.20 31.12 -9.17
N TYR A 323 1.46 31.83 -10.02
CA TYR A 323 1.38 31.53 -11.44
C TYR A 323 2.73 31.68 -12.16
N ARG A 324 3.50 32.74 -11.85
CA ARG A 324 4.87 32.93 -12.40
C ARG A 324 5.83 31.83 -11.91
N MET A 325 5.70 31.41 -10.67
CA MET A 325 6.46 30.28 -10.11
C MET A 325 6.11 28.98 -10.83
N ALA A 326 4.82 28.69 -11.02
CA ALA A 326 4.33 27.52 -11.73
C ALA A 326 4.85 27.49 -13.19
N GLU A 327 4.76 28.59 -13.93
CA GLU A 327 5.31 28.67 -15.29
C GLU A 327 6.83 28.45 -15.33
N ARG A 328 7.57 29.01 -14.37
CA ARG A 328 9.02 28.78 -14.27
C ARG A 328 9.33 27.31 -14.01
N LEU A 329 8.62 26.68 -13.09
CA LEU A 329 8.79 25.27 -12.77
C LEU A 329 8.45 24.38 -13.98
N ARG A 330 7.32 24.65 -14.64
CA ARG A 330 6.90 23.97 -15.86
C ARG A 330 7.96 24.05 -16.96
N MET A 331 8.50 25.25 -17.21
CA MET A 331 9.57 25.46 -18.19
C MET A 331 10.87 24.74 -17.78
N ALA A 332 11.22 24.72 -16.50
CA ALA A 332 12.39 24.01 -16.00
C ALA A 332 12.27 22.50 -16.23
N ILE A 333 11.09 21.93 -15.97
CA ILE A 333 10.79 20.51 -16.23
C ILE A 333 10.84 20.20 -17.73
N ALA A 334 10.18 21.01 -18.56
CA ALA A 334 10.15 20.81 -20.01
C ALA A 334 11.53 20.92 -20.68
N ASN A 335 12.45 21.71 -20.11
CA ASN A 335 13.82 21.86 -20.60
C ASN A 335 14.80 20.85 -19.99
N ALA A 336 14.40 20.13 -18.94
CA ALA A 336 15.23 19.12 -18.32
C ALA A 336 15.38 17.89 -19.22
N SER A 337 16.49 17.17 -19.03
CA SER A 337 16.76 15.93 -19.73
C SER A 337 17.27 14.89 -18.74
N PHE A 338 16.61 13.74 -18.71
CA PHE A 338 16.87 12.68 -17.74
C PHE A 338 17.62 11.55 -18.43
N LYS A 339 18.87 11.31 -18.04
CA LYS A 339 19.67 10.20 -18.56
C LYS A 339 19.26 8.92 -17.84
N VAL A 340 18.94 7.90 -18.62
CA VAL A 340 18.55 6.58 -18.11
C VAL A 340 19.33 5.52 -18.89
N ASP A 341 19.85 4.51 -18.20
CA ASP A 341 20.64 3.43 -18.82
C ASP A 341 19.85 2.64 -19.88
N THR A 342 18.52 2.61 -19.77
CA THR A 342 17.61 1.93 -20.69
C THR A 342 17.29 2.73 -21.97
N SER A 343 17.77 3.97 -22.09
CA SER A 343 17.54 4.81 -23.28
C SER A 343 18.84 5.39 -23.83
N PRO A 344 19.13 5.24 -25.14
CA PRO A 344 20.30 5.83 -25.77
C PRO A 344 20.24 7.37 -25.82
N ASN A 345 19.02 7.95 -25.71
CA ASN A 345 18.80 9.40 -25.70
C ASN A 345 18.19 9.84 -24.35
N PRO A 346 18.55 11.03 -23.83
CA PRO A 346 17.92 11.58 -22.62
C PRO A 346 16.40 11.72 -22.78
N ILE A 347 15.66 11.32 -21.75
CA ILE A 347 14.19 11.41 -21.71
C ILE A 347 13.80 12.85 -21.38
N LYS A 348 12.75 13.35 -22.05
CA LYS A 348 12.10 14.62 -21.72
C LYS A 348 10.74 14.35 -21.08
N ALA A 349 10.34 15.21 -20.16
CA ALA A 349 9.04 15.16 -19.52
C ALA A 349 8.45 16.57 -19.44
N THR A 350 7.12 16.66 -19.39
CA THR A 350 6.41 17.92 -19.19
C THR A 350 5.42 17.78 -18.03
N MET A 351 4.87 18.90 -17.56
CA MET A 351 3.93 18.90 -16.44
C MET A 351 2.83 19.91 -16.70
N SER A 352 1.60 19.55 -16.36
CA SER A 352 0.44 20.44 -16.35
C SER A 352 0.19 20.91 -14.92
N ILE A 353 0.09 22.24 -14.69
CA ILE A 353 0.04 22.82 -13.35
C ILE A 353 -1.21 23.69 -13.16
N GLY A 354 -1.97 23.45 -12.11
CA GLY A 354 -3.10 24.28 -11.69
C GLY A 354 -2.73 25.13 -10.48
N VAL A 355 -3.16 26.39 -10.47
CA VAL A 355 -2.82 27.37 -9.43
C VAL A 355 -4.08 27.94 -8.81
N SER A 356 -4.12 27.95 -7.48
CA SER A 356 -5.18 28.57 -6.68
C SER A 356 -4.58 29.40 -5.54
N CYS A 357 -5.32 30.37 -5.03
CA CYS A 357 -4.88 31.27 -3.96
C CYS A 357 -6.00 31.55 -2.95
N PHE A 358 -5.68 31.51 -1.66
CA PHE A 358 -6.47 32.12 -0.60
C PHE A 358 -6.04 33.59 -0.47
N PRO A 359 -6.98 34.56 -0.34
CA PRO A 359 -8.44 34.39 -0.25
C PRO A 359 -9.19 34.42 -1.59
N GLU A 360 -8.50 34.66 -2.71
CA GLU A 360 -9.12 34.94 -4.02
C GLU A 360 -10.01 33.82 -4.56
N ASN A 361 -9.60 32.56 -4.40
CA ASN A 361 -10.26 31.40 -5.01
C ASN A 361 -11.06 30.56 -4.01
N ALA A 362 -10.76 30.64 -2.71
CA ALA A 362 -11.32 29.72 -1.72
C ALA A 362 -11.22 30.25 -0.28
N ILE A 363 -12.13 29.79 0.58
CA ILE A 363 -12.16 30.07 2.03
C ILE A 363 -11.86 28.84 2.90
N SER A 364 -11.45 27.72 2.29
CA SER A 364 -11.03 26.49 2.97
C SER A 364 -9.90 25.80 2.21
N VAL A 365 -9.14 24.94 2.90
CA VAL A 365 -8.10 24.09 2.30
C VAL A 365 -8.67 23.21 1.19
N GLN A 366 -9.83 22.58 1.43
CA GLN A 366 -10.50 21.71 0.46
C GLN A 366 -10.88 22.48 -0.80
N ALA A 367 -11.46 23.66 -0.65
CA ALA A 367 -11.83 24.50 -1.78
C ALA A 367 -10.60 24.99 -2.55
N LEU A 368 -9.48 25.26 -1.87
CA LEU A 368 -8.23 25.66 -2.51
C LEU A 368 -7.62 24.50 -3.32
N ALA A 369 -7.55 23.32 -2.73
CA ALA A 369 -7.09 22.11 -3.42
C ALA A 369 -7.96 21.78 -4.64
N HIS A 370 -9.29 21.81 -4.47
CA HIS A 370 -10.25 21.56 -5.55
C HIS A 370 -10.12 22.56 -6.70
N ALA A 371 -9.94 23.84 -6.38
CA ALA A 371 -9.76 24.88 -7.39
C ALA A 371 -8.47 24.70 -8.21
N ALA A 372 -7.38 24.24 -7.58
CA ALA A 372 -6.15 23.90 -8.29
C ALA A 372 -6.31 22.65 -9.15
N ASP A 373 -7.03 21.63 -8.69
CA ASP A 373 -7.27 20.40 -9.44
C ASP A 373 -8.09 20.65 -10.72
N LEU A 374 -9.17 21.43 -10.63
CA LEU A 374 -9.94 21.86 -11.80
C LEU A 374 -9.06 22.63 -12.81
N ALA A 375 -8.12 23.44 -12.33
CA ALA A 375 -7.17 24.13 -13.18
C ALA A 375 -6.18 23.16 -13.87
N VAL A 376 -5.69 22.12 -13.18
CA VAL A 376 -4.87 21.06 -13.82
C VAL A 376 -5.65 20.37 -14.94
N TYR A 377 -6.91 20.00 -14.68
CA TYR A 377 -7.77 19.37 -15.68
C TYR A 377 -7.92 20.25 -16.93
N GLN A 378 -8.12 21.55 -16.76
CA GLN A 378 -8.19 22.51 -17.86
C GLN A 378 -6.85 22.63 -18.62
N ALA A 379 -5.72 22.67 -17.92
CA ALA A 379 -4.39 22.71 -18.54
C ALA A 379 -4.14 21.45 -19.41
N LYS A 380 -4.61 20.28 -18.97
CA LYS A 380 -4.54 19.03 -19.76
C LYS A 380 -5.41 19.11 -21.02
N LEU A 381 -6.65 19.61 -20.90
CA LEU A 381 -7.56 19.78 -22.05
C LEU A 381 -7.02 20.76 -23.10
N ASN A 382 -6.31 21.80 -22.66
CA ASN A 382 -5.75 22.81 -23.55
C ASN A 382 -4.48 22.35 -24.28
N GLY A 383 -4.06 21.09 -24.14
CA GLY A 383 -2.92 20.53 -24.87
C GLY A 383 -1.73 20.13 -24.00
N ARG A 384 -1.90 20.05 -22.67
CA ARG A 384 -0.86 19.69 -21.68
C ARG A 384 0.32 20.67 -21.67
N ASN A 385 1.30 20.42 -20.79
CA ASN A 385 2.47 21.28 -20.60
C ASN A 385 2.09 22.76 -20.44
N GLN A 386 1.08 23.04 -19.63
CA GLN A 386 0.51 24.38 -19.42
C GLN A 386 0.24 24.65 -17.95
N THR A 387 0.15 25.94 -17.61
CA THR A 387 -0.31 26.40 -16.30
C THR A 387 -1.68 27.04 -16.44
N ALA A 388 -2.61 26.76 -15.52
CA ALA A 388 -3.95 27.36 -15.49
C ALA A 388 -4.27 27.97 -14.12
N ARG A 389 -5.12 29.01 -14.11
CA ARG A 389 -5.56 29.72 -12.90
C ARG A 389 -6.98 29.31 -12.52
N ALA A 390 -7.20 29.07 -11.23
CA ALA A 390 -8.54 28.82 -10.69
C ALA A 390 -9.52 29.99 -10.92
N SER A 391 -9.03 31.23 -10.99
CA SER A 391 -9.87 32.44 -11.17
C SER A 391 -10.50 32.57 -12.57
N GLU A 392 -10.00 31.82 -13.56
CA GLU A 392 -10.49 31.89 -14.95
C GLU A 392 -11.69 30.96 -15.19
N ILE A 393 -12.13 30.22 -14.17
CA ILE A 393 -13.21 29.24 -14.21
C ILE A 393 -14.54 29.92 -13.83
N ASN A 394 -15.22 30.53 -14.80
CA ASN A 394 -16.57 31.06 -14.61
C ASN A 394 -17.61 29.93 -14.66
N ASN A 395 -18.06 29.46 -13.50
CA ASN A 395 -19.38 28.82 -13.33
C ASN A 395 -19.95 29.17 -11.95
N MET A 396 -20.48 30.41 -11.83
CA MET A 396 -21.11 30.97 -10.64
C MET A 396 -22.37 30.20 -10.17
N GLU A 397 -23.01 29.39 -11.01
CA GLU A 397 -24.22 28.64 -10.64
C GLU A 397 -23.97 27.48 -9.67
N ALA A 398 -22.75 26.91 -9.64
CA ALA A 398 -22.39 25.84 -8.71
C ALA A 398 -22.08 26.37 -7.29
N LEU A 399 -21.54 27.59 -7.19
CA LEU A 399 -21.08 28.19 -5.93
C LEU A 399 -22.23 28.73 -5.06
N GLU A 400 -23.29 29.28 -5.66
CA GLU A 400 -24.43 29.83 -4.90
C GLU A 400 -25.35 28.75 -4.29
N ARG A 401 -25.38 27.53 -4.85
CA ARG A 401 -26.15 26.41 -4.27
C ARG A 401 -25.45 25.77 -3.07
N MET A 402 -24.11 25.80 -3.01
CA MET A 402 -23.33 25.06 -2.00
C MET A 402 -23.11 25.81 -0.68
N GLN A 403 -23.17 27.14 -0.65
CA GLN A 403 -22.92 27.92 0.58
C GLN A 403 -24.07 27.89 1.60
N ARG A 404 -25.15 27.13 1.34
CA ARG A 404 -26.34 27.07 2.23
C ARG A 404 -26.38 25.91 3.24
N GLU A 405 -25.42 24.97 3.25
CA GLU A 405 -25.42 23.90 4.25
C GLU A 405 -24.40 24.11 5.39
N PRO A 406 -24.84 24.14 6.67
CA PRO A 406 -23.94 24.28 7.82
C PRO A 406 -23.19 22.97 8.13
N LYS A 407 -21.98 23.11 8.70
CA LYS A 407 -21.20 22.00 9.29
C LYS A 407 -22.08 21.18 10.25
N ALA A 408 -22.06 19.86 10.10
CA ALA A 408 -22.85 18.94 10.92
C ALA A 408 -22.46 19.04 12.41
N PRO A 409 -23.39 19.31 13.33
CA PRO A 409 -23.12 19.16 14.77
C PRO A 409 -22.92 17.67 15.13
N LEU A 410 -22.24 17.41 16.26
CA LEU A 410 -22.10 16.06 16.83
C LEU A 410 -23.47 15.35 16.87
N PRO A 411 -23.57 14.09 16.42
CA PRO A 411 -24.82 13.33 16.48
C PRO A 411 -25.41 13.31 17.90
N ALA A 412 -26.74 13.44 18.01
CA ALA A 412 -27.47 13.51 19.29
C ALA A 412 -27.17 12.34 20.26
N VAL A 413 -26.74 11.19 19.73
CA VAL A 413 -26.36 9.98 20.50
C VAL A 413 -25.17 10.24 21.43
N TYR A 414 -24.29 11.19 21.08
CA TYR A 414 -23.09 11.51 21.86
C TYR A 414 -23.24 12.72 22.79
N SER A 415 -24.41 13.37 22.82
CA SER A 415 -24.61 14.70 23.45
C SER A 415 -25.63 14.75 24.60
N GLN A 416 -26.12 13.62 25.10
CA GLN A 416 -27.06 13.63 26.24
C GLN A 416 -26.36 13.45 27.60
N THR A 417 -26.51 14.44 28.48
CA THR A 417 -26.46 14.28 29.94
C THR A 417 -27.52 13.28 30.38
N PRO A 418 -27.27 12.45 31.43
CA PRO A 418 -28.19 11.38 31.81
C PRO A 418 -29.55 11.96 32.21
N VAL A 419 -30.58 11.63 31.43
CA VAL A 419 -31.98 11.95 31.74
C VAL A 419 -32.47 10.92 32.75
N ASN A 420 -32.79 11.42 33.94
CA ASN A 420 -33.41 10.75 35.07
C ASN A 420 -34.69 9.98 34.66
N GLN A 421 -34.69 8.63 34.68
CA GLN A 421 -35.93 7.82 34.65
C GLN A 421 -35.85 6.51 35.47
N ASN A 422 -36.77 6.42 36.44
CA ASN A 422 -37.41 5.29 37.14
C ASN A 422 -36.62 4.28 38.01
N PRO A 423 -37.06 4.09 39.29
CA PRO A 423 -36.43 3.16 40.24
C PRO A 423 -37.00 1.75 40.07
N GLY A 424 -36.46 0.99 39.11
CA GLY A 424 -36.89 -0.39 38.88
C GLY A 424 -35.77 -1.37 38.49
N ASP A 425 -34.69 -0.89 37.88
CA ASP A 425 -33.73 -1.78 37.21
C ASP A 425 -32.35 -1.75 37.89
N ARG A 426 -32.23 -2.44 39.03
CA ARG A 426 -30.98 -2.55 39.80
C ARG A 426 -30.06 -3.63 39.21
N ARG A 427 -29.62 -3.48 37.96
CA ARG A 427 -28.47 -4.20 37.38
C ARG A 427 -27.89 -3.44 36.17
N ARG A 428 -27.30 -2.25 36.37
CA ARG A 428 -26.37 -1.60 35.42
C ARG A 428 -25.82 -0.28 36.00
N ASP A 429 -25.10 -0.35 37.12
CA ASP A 429 -24.38 0.82 37.68
C ASP A 429 -22.99 0.37 38.16
N ILE A 430 -22.08 0.10 37.23
CA ILE A 430 -20.63 0.03 37.48
C ILE A 430 -19.94 0.67 36.28
N ASP A 431 -19.95 2.00 36.20
CA ASP A 431 -18.91 2.80 35.50
C ASP A 431 -19.16 4.31 35.70
N GLY A 432 -19.03 4.77 36.95
CA GLY A 432 -19.21 6.19 37.29
C GLY A 432 -18.06 7.12 36.86
N GLY A 433 -16.96 6.58 36.30
CA GLY A 433 -15.76 7.35 35.94
C GLY A 433 -15.52 7.52 34.43
N SER A 434 -15.93 6.55 33.60
CA SER A 434 -15.56 6.50 32.18
C SER A 434 -16.38 7.44 31.29
N GLY A 435 -17.62 7.78 31.67
CA GLY A 435 -18.51 8.62 30.87
C GLY A 435 -18.08 10.08 30.72
N GLN A 436 -17.54 10.70 31.77
CA GLN A 436 -17.09 12.11 31.74
C GLN A 436 -15.79 12.27 30.95
N GLU A 437 -14.84 11.35 31.12
CA GLU A 437 -13.61 11.33 30.32
C GLU A 437 -13.91 11.08 28.84
N TRP A 438 -14.88 10.21 28.53
CA TRP A 438 -15.29 9.95 27.16
C TRP A 438 -15.95 11.15 26.49
N GLN A 439 -16.79 11.88 27.23
CA GLN A 439 -17.35 13.16 26.74
C GLN A 439 -16.26 14.22 26.53
N ALA A 440 -15.25 14.29 27.41
CA ALA A 440 -14.13 15.20 27.24
C ALA A 440 -13.28 14.85 26.01
N LEU A 441 -13.08 13.56 25.72
CA LEU A 441 -12.36 13.11 24.53
C LEU A 441 -13.12 13.37 23.23
N LEU A 442 -14.45 13.26 23.24
CA LEU A 442 -15.31 13.62 22.11
C LEU A 442 -15.41 15.13 21.89
N ALA A 443 -15.17 15.95 22.92
CA ALA A 443 -15.15 17.41 22.81
C ALA A 443 -13.86 17.95 22.16
N LEU A 444 -12.81 17.14 22.01
CA LEU A 444 -11.55 17.54 21.41
C LEU A 444 -11.61 17.39 19.86
N PRO A 445 -11.43 18.48 19.09
CA PRO A 445 -11.48 18.43 17.63
C PRO A 445 -10.45 17.48 17.00
N SER A 446 -9.29 17.29 17.66
CA SER A 446 -8.23 16.37 17.20
C SER A 446 -8.63 14.90 17.22
N ASN A 447 -9.72 14.55 17.91
CA ASN A 447 -10.23 13.19 18.05
C ASN A 447 -11.42 12.91 17.12
N LEU A 448 -11.87 13.90 16.37
CA LEU A 448 -12.97 13.80 15.43
C LEU A 448 -12.47 13.91 13.99
N ASP A 449 -13.20 13.30 13.07
CA ASP A 449 -13.04 13.48 11.64
C ASP A 449 -13.70 14.80 11.21
N ASN A 450 -12.92 15.64 10.53
CA ASN A 450 -13.36 16.98 10.14
C ASN A 450 -14.53 17.00 9.15
N LEU A 451 -14.70 15.92 8.38
CA LEU A 451 -15.76 15.83 7.37
C LEU A 451 -17.08 15.37 7.99
N THR A 452 -17.07 14.27 8.72
CA THR A 452 -18.26 13.57 9.22
C THR A 452 -18.65 13.96 10.65
N GLY A 453 -17.71 14.52 11.42
CA GLY A 453 -17.90 14.82 12.85
C GLY A 453 -17.90 13.57 13.75
N LEU A 454 -17.62 12.39 13.18
CA LEU A 454 -17.48 11.14 13.93
C LEU A 454 -16.10 11.04 14.58
N PRO A 455 -15.92 10.22 15.62
CA PRO A 455 -14.63 9.76 16.09
C PRO A 455 -13.68 9.40 14.94
N ASN A 456 -12.43 9.84 15.01
CA ASN A 456 -11.41 9.44 14.05
C ASN A 456 -10.74 8.13 14.47
N ARG A 457 -9.90 7.59 13.58
CA ARG A 457 -9.16 6.35 13.81
C ARG A 457 -8.35 6.35 15.12
N ALA A 458 -7.78 7.47 15.53
CA ALA A 458 -6.99 7.54 16.76
C ALA A 458 -7.87 7.37 18.01
N LEU A 459 -9.04 8.03 18.04
CA LEU A 459 -9.99 7.89 19.14
C LEU A 459 -10.58 6.48 19.20
N LEU A 460 -10.87 5.86 18.05
CA LEU A 460 -11.30 4.47 17.95
C LEU A 460 -10.28 3.51 18.57
N ILE A 461 -9.01 3.61 18.18
CA ILE A 461 -7.94 2.73 18.68
C ILE A 461 -7.82 2.87 20.19
N ARG A 462 -7.82 4.11 20.70
CA ARG A 462 -7.76 4.36 22.15
C ARG A 462 -8.94 3.74 22.90
N ARG A 463 -10.16 3.82 22.35
CA ARG A 463 -11.32 3.14 22.94
C ARG A 463 -11.16 1.63 22.90
N LEU A 464 -10.70 1.10 21.79
CA LEU A 464 -10.50 -0.33 21.58
C LEU A 464 -9.48 -0.89 22.56
N GLU A 465 -8.36 -0.18 22.79
CA GLU A 465 -7.37 -0.53 23.82
C GLU A 465 -8.00 -0.57 25.22
N THR A 466 -8.81 0.44 25.58
CA THR A 466 -9.51 0.47 26.88
C THR A 466 -10.47 -0.72 27.04
N VAL A 467 -11.24 -1.04 26.01
CA VAL A 467 -12.21 -2.16 26.02
C VAL A 467 -11.48 -3.51 26.12
N LEU A 468 -10.34 -3.67 25.44
CA LEU A 468 -9.57 -4.91 25.41
C LEU A 468 -8.69 -5.12 26.66
N GLU A 469 -8.36 -4.05 27.39
CA GLU A 469 -7.65 -4.11 28.68
C GLU A 469 -8.55 -4.44 29.87
N THR A 470 -9.87 -4.49 29.66
CA THR A 470 -10.84 -4.76 30.74
C THR A 470 -10.72 -6.23 31.21
N PRO A 471 -10.50 -6.49 32.52
CA PRO A 471 -10.19 -7.84 33.03
C PRO A 471 -11.37 -8.83 33.05
N GLU A 472 -12.61 -8.35 32.89
CA GLU A 472 -13.77 -9.23 32.70
C GLU A 472 -13.96 -9.53 31.20
N PRO A 473 -13.94 -10.80 30.76
CA PRO A 473 -14.14 -11.16 29.37
C PRO A 473 -15.60 -10.88 28.97
N ARG A 474 -15.83 -9.68 28.41
CA ARG A 474 -17.11 -9.30 27.82
C ARG A 474 -17.00 -9.41 26.30
N LEU A 475 -18.00 -10.03 25.70
CA LEU A 475 -18.05 -10.21 24.26
C LEU A 475 -18.14 -8.82 23.59
N ASN A 476 -17.25 -8.59 22.65
CA ASN A 476 -17.18 -7.35 21.87
C ASN A 476 -16.89 -7.69 20.41
N ALA A 477 -17.31 -6.81 19.50
CA ALA A 477 -17.04 -6.99 18.08
C ALA A 477 -16.59 -5.69 17.43
N ILE A 478 -15.70 -5.82 16.44
CA ILE A 478 -15.32 -4.73 15.55
C ILE A 478 -15.84 -5.06 14.15
N LEU A 479 -16.53 -4.10 13.55
CA LEU A 479 -17.02 -4.17 12.17
C LEU A 479 -16.29 -3.10 11.36
N LEU A 480 -15.69 -3.48 10.24
CA LEU A 480 -15.22 -2.53 9.23
C LEU A 480 -16.22 -2.53 8.09
N VAL A 481 -16.95 -1.43 7.95
CA VAL A 481 -17.97 -1.21 6.92
C VAL A 481 -17.37 -0.33 5.84
N ASP A 482 -17.27 -0.87 4.65
CA ASP A 482 -16.67 -0.20 3.50
C ASP A 482 -17.73 0.11 2.45
N LEU A 483 -17.69 1.32 1.92
CA LEU A 483 -18.58 1.71 0.83
C LEU A 483 -18.04 1.13 -0.48
N ASP A 484 -18.78 0.21 -1.08
CA ASP A 484 -18.33 -0.47 -2.29
C ASP A 484 -18.33 0.51 -3.47
N SER A 485 -17.34 0.38 -4.35
CA SER A 485 -17.18 1.25 -5.53
C SER A 485 -17.16 2.76 -5.22
N PHE A 486 -16.79 3.16 -4.00
CA PHE A 486 -16.83 4.56 -3.57
C PHE A 486 -15.94 5.48 -4.42
N THR A 487 -14.80 5.00 -4.92
CA THR A 487 -13.95 5.76 -5.85
C THR A 487 -14.70 6.09 -7.15
N LYS A 488 -15.50 5.16 -7.68
CA LYS A 488 -16.33 5.39 -8.88
C LYS A 488 -17.45 6.40 -8.61
N ILE A 489 -18.03 6.36 -7.41
CA ILE A 489 -19.00 7.36 -6.94
C ILE A 489 -18.33 8.74 -6.82
N MET A 490 -17.08 8.78 -6.34
CA MET A 490 -16.28 9.99 -6.24
C MET A 490 -15.97 10.60 -7.61
N ASP A 491 -15.61 9.77 -8.58
CA ASP A 491 -15.28 10.20 -9.95
C ASP A 491 -16.51 10.71 -10.70
N SER A 492 -17.69 10.15 -10.40
CA SER A 492 -18.96 10.50 -11.08
C SER A 492 -19.70 11.68 -10.45
N LEU A 493 -19.80 11.74 -9.13
CA LEU A 493 -20.49 12.82 -8.40
C LEU A 493 -19.57 14.02 -8.14
N GLY A 494 -18.26 13.84 -8.32
CA GLY A 494 -17.26 14.79 -7.90
C GLY A 494 -17.09 14.83 -6.37
N TYR A 495 -15.97 15.41 -5.95
CA TYR A 495 -15.52 15.39 -4.56
C TYR A 495 -16.55 15.93 -3.55
N LEU A 496 -17.27 17.00 -3.89
CA LEU A 496 -18.14 17.72 -2.95
C LEU A 496 -19.45 16.97 -2.62
N LEU A 497 -20.10 16.37 -3.62
CA LEU A 497 -21.28 15.53 -3.39
C LEU A 497 -20.92 14.25 -2.66
N THR A 498 -19.72 13.73 -2.92
CA THR A 498 -19.15 12.55 -2.27
C THR A 498 -18.82 12.81 -0.80
N GLU A 499 -18.33 14.00 -0.48
CA GLU A 499 -18.18 14.47 0.91
C GLU A 499 -19.52 14.55 1.65
N GLN A 500 -20.55 15.08 0.99
CA GLN A 500 -21.90 15.17 1.56
C GLN A 500 -22.49 13.77 1.78
N LEU A 501 -22.28 12.84 0.85
CA LEU A 501 -22.67 11.44 0.96
C LEU A 501 -22.06 10.78 2.19
N LEU A 502 -20.76 10.96 2.43
CA LEU A 502 -20.09 10.42 3.63
C LEU A 502 -20.68 10.97 4.94
N ARG A 503 -21.08 12.23 4.96
CA ARG A 503 -21.78 12.81 6.13
C ARG A 503 -23.13 12.16 6.37
N VAL A 504 -23.91 11.93 5.31
CA VAL A 504 -25.24 11.31 5.44
C VAL A 504 -25.13 9.83 5.81
N VAL A 505 -24.17 9.11 5.23
CA VAL A 505 -23.82 7.73 5.60
C VAL A 505 -23.47 7.66 7.08
N GLY A 506 -22.53 8.50 7.55
CA GLY A 506 -22.12 8.54 8.96
C GLY A 506 -23.30 8.77 9.91
N ARG A 507 -24.19 9.70 9.59
CA ARG A 507 -25.42 9.93 10.38
C ARG A 507 -26.37 8.73 10.36
N ARG A 508 -26.49 8.04 9.23
CA ARG A 508 -27.37 6.87 9.11
C ARG A 508 -26.83 5.69 9.91
N LEU A 509 -25.53 5.45 9.88
CA LEU A 509 -24.84 4.45 10.70
C LEU A 509 -25.08 4.69 12.19
N VAL A 510 -24.91 5.93 12.67
CA VAL A 510 -25.15 6.28 14.09
C VAL A 510 -26.59 6.01 14.52
N LYS A 511 -27.58 6.28 13.67
CA LYS A 511 -29.00 5.98 13.96
C LYS A 511 -29.30 4.48 14.10
N CYS A 512 -28.44 3.63 13.53
CA CYS A 512 -28.62 2.18 13.54
C CYS A 512 -27.96 1.51 14.75
N LEU A 513 -27.39 2.27 15.68
CA LEU A 513 -26.64 1.74 16.82
C LEU A 513 -27.26 2.17 18.15
N ARG A 514 -27.00 1.36 19.19
CA ARG A 514 -27.48 1.63 20.55
C ARG A 514 -26.51 2.52 21.30
N GLN A 515 -26.97 3.05 22.43
CA GLN A 515 -26.13 3.84 23.33
C GLN A 515 -25.03 2.94 23.93
N GLY A 516 -23.76 3.29 23.69
CA GLY A 516 -22.59 2.50 24.09
C GLY A 516 -21.75 1.99 22.92
N ASP A 517 -22.33 1.86 21.72
CA ASP A 517 -21.57 1.51 20.51
C ASP A 517 -20.88 2.75 19.92
N LEU A 518 -19.73 2.55 19.26
CA LEU A 518 -18.94 3.62 18.67
C LEU A 518 -18.87 3.48 17.15
N VAL A 519 -19.20 4.53 16.41
CA VAL A 519 -18.87 4.65 14.97
C VAL A 519 -17.68 5.59 14.83
N ALA A 520 -16.67 5.18 14.10
CA ALA A 520 -15.54 6.00 13.74
C ALA A 520 -15.31 6.01 12.24
N ARG A 521 -14.81 7.12 11.71
CA ARG A 521 -14.25 7.12 10.36
C ARG A 521 -12.85 6.53 10.40
N TYR A 522 -12.69 5.35 9.81
CA TYR A 522 -11.46 4.56 9.86
C TYR A 522 -10.48 4.96 8.76
N SER A 523 -10.98 5.16 7.55
CA SER A 523 -10.22 5.57 6.36
C SER A 523 -11.05 6.54 5.50
N GLU A 524 -10.64 6.78 4.26
CA GLU A 524 -11.34 7.67 3.32
C GLU A 524 -12.82 7.30 3.13
N TYR A 525 -13.14 6.02 2.95
CA TYR A 525 -14.52 5.53 2.73
C TYR A 525 -14.90 4.30 3.56
N THR A 526 -14.04 3.92 4.51
CA THR A 526 -14.33 2.86 5.48
C THR A 526 -14.72 3.45 6.84
N PHE A 527 -15.80 2.94 7.41
CA PHE A 527 -16.24 3.21 8.78
C PHE A 527 -15.93 2.01 9.66
N ALA A 528 -15.47 2.26 10.88
CA ALA A 528 -15.29 1.23 11.89
C ALA A 528 -16.38 1.36 12.95
N ILE A 529 -16.96 0.24 13.36
CA ILE A 529 -18.00 0.18 14.38
C ILE A 529 -17.56 -0.78 15.48
N LEU A 530 -17.41 -0.26 16.69
CA LEU A 530 -17.13 -1.05 17.88
C LEU A 530 -18.44 -1.30 18.62
N LEU A 531 -18.78 -2.58 18.75
CA LEU A 531 -19.91 -3.05 19.55
C LEU A 531 -19.38 -3.53 20.89
N GLU A 532 -19.82 -2.85 21.95
CA GLU A 532 -19.45 -3.17 23.32
C GLU A 532 -20.61 -3.90 24.02
N HIS A 533 -20.30 -4.80 24.95
CA HIS A 533 -21.30 -5.49 25.79
C HIS A 533 -22.29 -6.35 24.99
N LEU A 534 -21.79 -7.18 24.09
CA LEU A 534 -22.63 -8.13 23.37
C LEU A 534 -23.06 -9.28 24.30
N GLU A 535 -24.32 -9.71 24.18
CA GLU A 535 -24.84 -10.86 24.96
C GLU A 535 -24.42 -12.20 24.33
N ASP A 536 -24.35 -12.25 23.00
CA ASP A 536 -23.92 -13.41 22.21
C ASP A 536 -23.25 -12.99 20.88
N GLU A 537 -22.66 -13.96 20.19
CA GLU A 537 -21.96 -13.74 18.91
C GLU A 537 -22.91 -13.37 17.76
N ASP A 538 -24.16 -13.84 17.82
CA ASP A 538 -25.16 -13.62 16.78
C ASP A 538 -25.64 -12.16 16.77
N GLU A 539 -25.58 -11.46 17.90
CA GLU A 539 -25.89 -10.03 18.02
C GLU A 539 -25.02 -9.18 17.09
N ALA A 540 -23.72 -9.48 16.95
CA ALA A 540 -22.83 -8.76 16.04
C ALA A 540 -23.24 -8.91 14.57
N VAL A 541 -23.67 -10.11 14.19
CA VAL A 541 -24.17 -10.43 12.84
C VAL A 541 -25.50 -9.72 12.57
N LEU A 542 -26.38 -9.67 13.57
CA LEU A 542 -27.67 -8.98 13.48
C LEU A 542 -27.49 -7.47 13.30
N VAL A 543 -26.53 -6.87 14.02
CA VAL A 543 -26.17 -5.46 13.84
C VAL A 543 -25.60 -5.21 12.44
N ALA A 544 -24.70 -6.06 11.95
CA ALA A 544 -24.17 -5.94 10.58
C ALA A 544 -25.29 -5.99 9.53
N ARG A 545 -26.25 -6.91 9.68
CA ARG A 545 -27.41 -7.02 8.78
C ARG A 545 -28.29 -5.78 8.82
N ARG A 546 -28.54 -5.23 10.02
CA ARG A 546 -29.30 -3.97 10.21
C ARG A 546 -28.61 -2.78 9.55
N LEU A 547 -27.29 -2.68 9.67
CA LEU A 547 -26.50 -1.63 9.05
C LEU A 547 -26.56 -1.73 7.52
N ALA A 548 -26.36 -2.92 6.96
CA ALA A 548 -26.47 -3.15 5.52
C ALA A 548 -27.85 -2.77 4.99
N GLN A 549 -28.93 -3.19 5.65
CA GLN A 549 -30.30 -2.82 5.27
C GLN A 549 -30.55 -1.31 5.33
N ALA A 550 -30.01 -0.62 6.33
CA ALA A 550 -30.16 0.84 6.42
C ALA A 550 -29.41 1.56 5.29
N LEU A 551 -28.27 1.04 4.85
CA LEU A 551 -27.46 1.63 3.79
C LEU A 551 -27.98 1.30 2.39
N GLN A 552 -28.82 0.27 2.24
CA GLN A 552 -29.51 -0.04 0.97
C GLN A 552 -30.56 1.00 0.57
N ALA A 553 -31.15 1.72 1.53
CA ALA A 553 -32.10 2.78 1.20
C ALA A 553 -31.40 3.93 0.43
N PRO A 554 -32.05 4.56 -0.57
CA PRO A 554 -31.41 5.61 -1.35
C PRO A 554 -30.97 6.80 -0.47
N PHE A 555 -29.89 7.46 -0.90
CA PHE A 555 -29.40 8.70 -0.34
C PHE A 555 -29.81 9.85 -1.27
N SER A 556 -30.79 10.65 -0.85
CA SER A 556 -31.20 11.83 -1.58
C SER A 556 -30.17 12.95 -1.41
N LEU A 557 -29.46 13.30 -2.49
CA LEU A 557 -28.44 14.37 -2.53
C LEU A 557 -28.66 15.19 -3.80
N ALA A 558 -28.79 16.52 -3.67
CA ALA A 558 -28.94 17.46 -4.78
C ALA A 558 -29.97 17.04 -5.85
N ASP A 559 -31.16 16.61 -5.41
CA ASP A 559 -32.28 16.13 -6.25
C ASP A 559 -32.03 14.81 -7.02
N GLN A 560 -30.98 14.06 -6.65
CA GLN A 560 -30.69 12.71 -7.16
C GLN A 560 -30.74 11.67 -6.03
N GLU A 561 -31.12 10.43 -6.36
CA GLU A 561 -31.07 9.29 -5.45
C GLU A 561 -29.81 8.46 -5.73
N ILE A 562 -28.97 8.29 -4.71
CA ILE A 562 -27.76 7.48 -4.80
C ILE A 562 -27.95 6.20 -4.00
N TYR A 563 -27.72 5.07 -4.64
CA TYR A 563 -27.75 3.75 -4.02
C TYR A 563 -26.33 3.33 -3.67
N LEU A 564 -26.15 2.81 -2.45
CA LEU A 564 -24.87 2.32 -1.97
C LEU A 564 -24.97 0.85 -1.58
N THR A 565 -23.98 0.08 -1.99
CA THR A 565 -23.69 -1.24 -1.43
C THR A 565 -22.50 -1.14 -0.48
N THR A 566 -22.46 -2.02 0.51
CA THR A 566 -21.38 -2.02 1.51
C THR A 566 -20.88 -3.42 1.79
N SER A 567 -19.56 -3.58 1.80
CA SER A 567 -18.88 -4.77 2.30
C SER A 567 -18.55 -4.60 3.77
N THR A 568 -18.79 -5.62 4.60
CA THR A 568 -18.50 -5.55 6.04
C THR A 568 -17.62 -6.70 6.51
N GLY A 569 -16.49 -6.40 7.15
CA GLY A 569 -15.67 -7.39 7.87
C GLY A 569 -15.97 -7.37 9.36
N ILE A 570 -16.33 -8.51 9.94
CA ILE A 570 -16.72 -8.65 11.35
C ILE A 570 -15.67 -9.48 12.09
N VAL A 571 -15.20 -9.02 13.25
CA VAL A 571 -14.42 -9.84 14.18
C VAL A 571 -15.09 -9.81 15.53
N ILE A 572 -15.40 -10.99 16.06
CA ILE A 572 -15.96 -11.17 17.38
C ILE A 572 -14.82 -11.59 18.30
N ASN A 573 -14.60 -10.84 19.37
CA ASN A 573 -13.63 -11.20 20.39
C ASN A 573 -14.32 -11.94 21.54
N ASN A 574 -14.06 -13.24 21.61
CA ASN A 574 -14.52 -14.14 22.67
C ASN A 574 -13.36 -14.79 23.47
N LYS A 575 -12.09 -14.44 23.18
CA LYS A 575 -10.90 -15.16 23.72
C LYS A 575 -10.07 -14.38 24.75
N GLY A 576 -10.55 -13.25 25.27
CA GLY A 576 -9.85 -12.45 26.28
C GLY A 576 -9.00 -11.31 25.71
N PRO A 577 -7.99 -10.81 26.44
CA PRO A 577 -7.24 -9.61 26.05
C PRO A 577 -6.46 -9.86 24.76
N MET A 578 -6.69 -8.99 23.77
CA MET A 578 -6.06 -8.99 22.45
C MET A 578 -5.55 -7.59 22.16
N LEU A 579 -4.50 -7.45 21.35
CA LEU A 579 -4.05 -6.13 20.91
C LEU A 579 -5.05 -5.51 19.92
N ALA A 580 -5.38 -4.24 20.11
CA ALA A 580 -6.26 -3.47 19.23
C ALA A 580 -5.86 -3.59 17.74
N GLY A 581 -4.56 -3.50 17.45
CA GLY A 581 -4.03 -3.65 16.09
C GLY A 581 -4.25 -5.05 15.50
N GLU A 582 -4.24 -6.11 16.31
CA GLU A 582 -4.51 -7.47 15.83
C GLU A 582 -5.99 -7.64 15.47
N LEU A 583 -6.89 -7.13 16.32
CA LEU A 583 -8.33 -7.20 16.09
C LEU A 583 -8.73 -6.45 14.80
N LEU A 584 -8.20 -5.25 14.59
CA LEU A 584 -8.40 -4.47 13.36
C LEU A 584 -7.85 -5.20 12.12
N ARG A 585 -6.65 -5.80 12.21
CA ARG A 585 -6.07 -6.57 11.10
C ARG A 585 -6.93 -7.78 10.73
N ARG A 586 -7.53 -8.45 11.72
CA ARG A 586 -8.48 -9.55 11.49
C ARG A 586 -9.74 -9.05 10.77
N ALA A 587 -10.22 -7.86 11.14
CA ALA A 587 -11.39 -7.24 10.52
C ALA A 587 -11.13 -6.82 9.08
N GLU A 588 -9.93 -6.29 8.79
CA GLU A 588 -9.49 -5.98 7.42
C GLU A 588 -9.43 -7.24 6.55
N LYS A 589 -8.98 -8.38 7.10
CA LYS A 589 -8.99 -9.67 6.39
C LYS A 589 -10.41 -10.14 6.08
N ALA A 590 -11.33 -10.04 7.03
CA ALA A 590 -12.73 -10.40 6.80
C ALA A 590 -13.38 -9.47 5.76
N LEU A 591 -13.12 -8.16 5.85
CA LEU A 591 -13.60 -7.18 4.87
C LEU A 591 -13.08 -7.48 3.46
N TYR A 592 -11.81 -7.86 3.34
CA TYR A 592 -11.24 -8.29 2.07
C TYR A 592 -11.97 -9.52 1.48
N GLN A 593 -12.32 -10.50 2.32
CA GLN A 593 -13.10 -11.66 1.87
C GLN A 593 -14.52 -11.26 1.44
N ALA A 594 -15.15 -10.33 2.16
CA ALA A 594 -16.46 -9.80 1.79
C ALA A 594 -16.43 -9.13 0.41
N ARG A 595 -15.41 -8.29 0.15
CA ARG A 595 -15.22 -7.67 -1.17
C ARG A 595 -14.98 -8.72 -2.28
N ARG A 596 -14.22 -9.79 -2.00
CA ARG A 596 -13.97 -10.87 -2.97
C ARG A 596 -15.22 -11.67 -3.34
N ARG A 597 -16.26 -11.67 -2.51
CA ARG A 597 -17.54 -12.36 -2.79
C ARG A 597 -18.52 -11.51 -3.61
N GLY A 598 -18.07 -10.39 -4.19
CA GLY A 598 -18.87 -9.54 -5.08
C GLY A 598 -19.36 -8.25 -4.44
N GLY A 599 -18.97 -7.95 -3.19
CA GLY A 599 -19.44 -6.78 -2.47
C GLY A 599 -20.88 -6.92 -1.93
N GLY A 600 -21.34 -5.96 -1.14
CA GLY A 600 -22.70 -5.95 -0.59
C GLY A 600 -23.00 -7.03 0.47
N VAL A 601 -21.98 -7.77 0.93
CA VAL A 601 -22.09 -8.86 1.92
C VAL A 601 -21.24 -8.57 3.16
N PHE A 602 -21.47 -9.34 4.22
CA PHE A 602 -20.62 -9.32 5.41
C PHE A 602 -19.93 -10.66 5.63
N GLU A 603 -18.71 -10.64 6.16
CA GLU A 603 -17.94 -11.82 6.51
C GLU A 603 -17.49 -11.78 7.96
N VAL A 604 -17.63 -12.89 8.67
CA VAL A 604 -17.11 -13.07 10.02
C VAL A 604 -15.73 -13.71 9.96
N TYR A 605 -14.74 -13.08 10.58
CA TYR A 605 -13.39 -13.60 10.66
C TYR A 605 -13.35 -14.90 11.46
N GLN A 606 -12.83 -15.97 10.85
CA GLN A 606 -12.57 -17.25 11.49
C GLN A 606 -11.06 -17.49 11.56
N ASP A 607 -10.56 -17.94 12.72
CA ASP A 607 -9.15 -18.33 12.91
C ASP A 607 -8.84 -19.63 12.15
N GLN A 608 -8.67 -19.53 10.82
CA GLN A 608 -7.95 -20.56 10.06
C GLN A 608 -6.52 -20.05 9.82
N VAL A 609 -5.61 -20.56 10.66
CA VAL A 609 -4.17 -20.35 10.62
C VAL A 609 -3.60 -21.01 9.36
N MET A 610 -3.03 -20.24 8.44
CA MET A 610 -1.92 -20.65 7.57
C MET A 610 -1.20 -19.40 7.04
N ASP A 611 0.13 -19.43 7.09
CA ASP A 611 1.06 -18.38 6.70
C ASP A 611 0.90 -18.03 5.19
N LYS A 612 0.49 -16.81 4.87
CA LYS A 612 0.08 -16.41 3.49
C LYS A 612 1.17 -16.65 2.44
N ALA A 613 2.45 -16.54 2.82
CA ALA A 613 3.56 -16.81 1.92
C ALA A 613 3.67 -18.31 1.58
N GLN A 614 3.48 -19.19 2.57
CA GLN A 614 3.47 -20.65 2.37
C GLN A 614 2.21 -21.12 1.64
N VAL A 615 1.06 -20.46 1.84
CA VAL A 615 -0.19 -20.77 1.11
C VAL A 615 -0.09 -20.40 -0.36
N LEU A 616 0.44 -19.21 -0.68
CA LEU A 616 0.66 -18.80 -2.07
C LEU A 616 1.68 -19.71 -2.76
N GLN A 617 2.78 -20.06 -2.09
CA GLN A 617 3.77 -20.98 -2.63
C GLN A 617 3.22 -22.40 -2.83
N ASN A 618 2.48 -22.94 -1.84
CA ASN A 618 1.83 -24.24 -1.98
C ASN A 618 0.73 -24.23 -3.05
N LEU A 619 0.01 -23.12 -3.24
CA LEU A 619 -1.03 -22.99 -4.25
C LEU A 619 -0.44 -22.86 -5.66
N GLU A 620 0.67 -22.13 -5.82
CA GLU A 620 1.40 -22.07 -7.08
C GLU A 620 1.92 -23.46 -7.49
N ASP A 621 2.55 -24.18 -6.55
CA ASP A 621 3.03 -25.55 -6.79
C ASP A 621 1.87 -26.51 -7.16
N GLN A 622 0.71 -26.37 -6.50
CA GLN A 622 -0.49 -27.14 -6.83
C GLN A 622 -1.03 -26.80 -8.22
N LEU A 623 -1.10 -25.52 -8.60
CA LEU A 623 -1.60 -25.08 -9.91
C LEU A 623 -0.68 -25.50 -11.06
N ARG A 624 0.65 -25.45 -10.87
CA ARG A 624 1.62 -26.00 -11.83
C ARG A 624 1.44 -27.50 -12.00
N GLN A 625 1.36 -28.24 -10.90
CA GLN A 625 1.11 -29.69 -10.93
C GLN A 625 -0.23 -30.03 -11.59
N ALA A 626 -1.27 -29.23 -11.36
CA ALA A 626 -2.59 -29.44 -11.95
C ALA A 626 -2.57 -29.33 -13.48
N LEU A 627 -1.81 -28.37 -14.03
CA LEU A 627 -1.60 -28.24 -15.48
C LEU A 627 -0.87 -29.47 -16.04
N ASP A 628 0.22 -29.90 -15.38
CA ASP A 628 1.02 -31.06 -15.81
C ASP A 628 0.24 -32.38 -15.72
N ARG A 629 -0.60 -32.52 -14.69
CA ARG A 629 -1.42 -33.71 -14.42
C ARG A 629 -2.75 -33.73 -15.15
N LYS A 630 -3.06 -32.70 -15.95
CA LYS A 630 -4.34 -32.55 -16.68
C LYS A 630 -5.55 -32.62 -15.75
N GLU A 631 -5.46 -31.94 -14.61
CA GLU A 631 -6.55 -31.85 -13.62
C GLU A 631 -7.62 -30.80 -14.02
N PHE A 632 -7.39 -30.03 -15.09
CA PHE A 632 -8.37 -29.10 -15.65
C PHE A 632 -9.26 -29.76 -16.70
N GLU A 633 -10.53 -29.42 -16.68
CA GLU A 633 -11.54 -29.87 -17.66
C GLU A 633 -12.34 -28.66 -18.16
N ILE A 634 -12.84 -28.71 -19.39
CA ILE A 634 -13.72 -27.68 -19.95
C ILE A 634 -15.15 -28.19 -19.91
N TYR A 635 -16.02 -27.39 -19.29
CA TYR A 635 -17.47 -27.56 -19.35
C TYR A 635 -18.03 -26.59 -20.39
N TYR A 636 -19.13 -26.97 -21.02
CA TYR A 636 -19.75 -26.22 -22.10
C TYR A 636 -21.16 -25.82 -21.71
N GLN A 637 -21.49 -24.54 -21.85
CA GLN A 637 -22.85 -24.05 -21.61
C GLN A 637 -23.47 -23.51 -22.91
N PRO A 638 -24.69 -23.93 -23.29
CA PRO A 638 -25.27 -23.56 -24.57
C PRO A 638 -25.74 -22.11 -24.62
N LYS A 639 -25.52 -21.47 -25.77
CA LYS A 639 -26.11 -20.20 -26.18
C LYS A 639 -27.22 -20.47 -27.18
N VAL A 640 -28.44 -20.08 -26.82
CA VAL A 640 -29.66 -20.40 -27.57
C VAL A 640 -30.17 -19.15 -28.27
N ASP A 641 -30.52 -19.29 -29.55
CA ASP A 641 -31.28 -18.28 -30.28
C ASP A 641 -32.73 -18.34 -29.80
N LEU A 642 -33.23 -17.25 -29.22
CA LEU A 642 -34.56 -17.20 -28.63
C LEU A 642 -35.68 -17.30 -29.69
N LYS A 643 -35.44 -16.85 -30.93
CA LYS A 643 -36.43 -16.88 -32.01
C LYS A 643 -36.53 -18.27 -32.64
N GLU A 644 -35.39 -18.90 -32.90
CA GLU A 644 -35.35 -20.22 -33.52
C GLU A 644 -35.51 -21.34 -32.49
N GLY A 645 -35.24 -21.07 -31.21
CA GLY A 645 -35.19 -22.05 -30.15
C GLY A 645 -34.06 -23.06 -30.33
N ARG A 646 -32.98 -22.69 -31.04
CA ARG A 646 -31.87 -23.58 -31.41
C ARG A 646 -30.57 -23.13 -30.77
N ILE A 647 -29.69 -24.08 -30.47
CA ILE A 647 -28.35 -23.80 -29.96
C ILE A 647 -27.49 -23.26 -31.12
N LYS A 648 -26.91 -22.07 -30.94
CA LYS A 648 -26.02 -21.43 -31.94
C LYS A 648 -24.55 -21.40 -31.51
N GLY A 649 -24.27 -21.74 -30.26
CA GLY A 649 -22.91 -21.78 -29.76
C GLY A 649 -22.85 -22.33 -28.34
N MET A 650 -21.63 -22.41 -27.82
CA MET A 650 -21.36 -22.76 -26.44
C MET A 650 -20.35 -21.79 -25.85
N GLU A 651 -20.40 -21.60 -24.54
CA GLU A 651 -19.33 -20.99 -23.77
C GLU A 651 -18.45 -22.07 -23.14
N ALA A 652 -17.13 -21.94 -23.30
CA ALA A 652 -16.12 -22.82 -22.71
C ALA A 652 -15.76 -22.33 -21.30
N LEU A 653 -16.16 -23.11 -20.31
CA LEU A 653 -16.05 -22.80 -18.89
C LEU A 653 -15.10 -23.78 -18.20
N VAL A 654 -13.92 -23.32 -17.81
CA VAL A 654 -12.90 -24.16 -17.17
C VAL A 654 -13.34 -24.63 -15.77
N ARG A 655 -12.99 -25.87 -15.41
CA ARG A 655 -13.17 -26.48 -14.10
C ARG A 655 -11.87 -27.11 -13.66
N TRP A 656 -11.62 -27.15 -12.35
CA TRP A 656 -10.44 -27.82 -11.79
C TRP A 656 -10.86 -28.97 -10.90
N HIS A 657 -10.50 -30.20 -11.29
CA HIS A 657 -10.67 -31.39 -10.46
C HIS A 657 -9.55 -31.51 -9.45
N HIS A 658 -9.68 -30.78 -8.35
CA HIS A 658 -8.68 -30.80 -7.29
C HIS A 658 -8.72 -32.15 -6.54
N PRO A 659 -7.58 -32.88 -6.43
CA PRO A 659 -7.55 -34.24 -5.87
C PRO A 659 -8.17 -34.41 -4.48
N GLN A 660 -8.11 -33.35 -3.66
CA GLN A 660 -8.62 -33.35 -2.27
C GLN A 660 -9.92 -32.58 -2.08
N LYS A 661 -10.24 -31.62 -2.96
CA LYS A 661 -11.36 -30.67 -2.77
C LYS A 661 -12.51 -30.92 -3.74
N GLY A 662 -12.35 -31.85 -4.68
CA GLY A 662 -13.31 -32.09 -5.73
C GLY A 662 -13.25 -30.99 -6.80
N MET A 663 -14.36 -30.81 -7.50
CA MET A 663 -14.46 -29.83 -8.59
C MET A 663 -14.54 -28.40 -8.04
N LEU A 664 -13.51 -27.60 -8.33
CA LEU A 664 -13.43 -26.19 -8.00
C LEU A 664 -13.92 -25.33 -9.19
N LEU A 665 -14.56 -24.20 -8.87
CA LEU A 665 -15.08 -23.25 -9.84
C LEU A 665 -14.05 -22.15 -10.17
N PRO A 666 -14.12 -21.51 -11.35
CA PRO A 666 -13.19 -20.46 -11.77
C PRO A 666 -12.91 -19.38 -10.70
N SER A 667 -13.93 -18.92 -9.99
CA SER A 667 -13.81 -17.90 -8.93
C SER A 667 -12.84 -18.28 -7.79
N GLU A 668 -12.59 -19.58 -7.59
CA GLU A 668 -11.74 -20.08 -6.51
C GLU A 668 -10.25 -20.12 -6.90
N PHE A 669 -9.92 -20.26 -8.19
CA PHE A 669 -8.55 -20.50 -8.65
C PHE A 669 -8.04 -19.55 -9.75
N ILE A 670 -8.90 -18.91 -10.55
CA ILE A 670 -8.49 -17.95 -11.58
C ILE A 670 -7.70 -16.77 -11.00
N PRO A 671 -8.09 -16.14 -9.86
CA PRO A 671 -7.30 -15.04 -9.29
C PRO A 671 -5.87 -15.45 -8.94
N ALA A 672 -5.67 -16.69 -8.47
CA ALA A 672 -4.34 -17.20 -8.14
C ALA A 672 -3.51 -17.52 -9.40
N LEU A 673 -4.14 -18.04 -10.46
CA LEU A 673 -3.50 -18.23 -11.76
C LEU A 673 -3.06 -16.91 -12.39
N GLU A 674 -3.85 -15.86 -12.22
CA GLU A 674 -3.50 -14.53 -12.67
C GLU A 674 -2.30 -13.99 -11.88
N GLU A 675 -2.32 -14.04 -10.54
CA GLU A 675 -1.23 -13.54 -9.69
C GLU A 675 0.11 -14.22 -9.95
N THR A 676 0.08 -15.52 -10.26
CA THR A 676 1.28 -16.34 -10.54
C THR A 676 1.71 -16.32 -12.01
N GLY A 677 0.89 -15.77 -12.90
CA GLY A 677 1.13 -15.80 -14.36
C GLY A 677 0.80 -17.15 -15.02
N LEU A 678 0.31 -18.15 -14.27
CA LEU A 678 -0.12 -19.45 -14.80
C LEU A 678 -1.43 -19.39 -15.61
N ILE A 679 -2.11 -18.24 -15.61
CA ILE A 679 -3.28 -17.99 -16.46
C ILE A 679 -2.95 -18.08 -17.96
N HIS A 680 -1.71 -17.77 -18.36
CA HIS A 680 -1.27 -17.85 -19.76
C HIS A 680 -1.21 -19.29 -20.29
N PRO A 681 -0.50 -20.24 -19.65
CA PRO A 681 -0.48 -21.62 -20.12
C PRO A 681 -1.85 -22.29 -20.04
N LEU A 682 -2.66 -22.03 -18.99
CA LEU A 682 -4.02 -22.54 -18.92
C LEU A 682 -4.87 -22.02 -20.09
N GLY A 683 -4.83 -20.71 -20.33
CA GLY A 683 -5.58 -20.06 -21.39
C GLY A 683 -5.26 -20.60 -22.78
N ASN A 684 -3.97 -20.85 -23.07
CA ASN A 684 -3.56 -21.47 -24.33
C ASN A 684 -4.11 -22.89 -24.48
N TRP A 685 -4.10 -23.68 -23.40
CA TRP A 685 -4.72 -25.01 -23.39
C TRP A 685 -6.23 -24.94 -23.63
N VAL A 686 -6.94 -24.05 -22.92
CA VAL A 686 -8.39 -23.86 -23.09
C VAL A 686 -8.71 -23.50 -24.54
N LEU A 687 -7.97 -22.56 -25.12
CA LEU A 687 -8.13 -22.14 -26.52
C LEU A 687 -8.00 -23.30 -27.49
N LYS A 688 -6.91 -24.07 -27.40
CA LYS A 688 -6.67 -25.20 -28.31
C LYS A 688 -7.71 -26.30 -28.16
N GLU A 689 -8.12 -26.63 -26.94
CA GLU A 689 -9.11 -27.68 -26.70
C GLU A 689 -10.51 -27.22 -27.12
N ALA A 690 -10.88 -25.97 -26.87
CA ALA A 690 -12.15 -25.39 -27.32
C ALA A 690 -12.25 -25.39 -28.87
N CYS A 691 -11.19 -24.96 -29.57
CA CYS A 691 -11.16 -25.01 -31.04
C CYS A 691 -11.26 -26.45 -31.58
N ARG A 692 -10.51 -27.39 -30.97
CA ARG A 692 -10.60 -28.81 -31.33
C ARG A 692 -11.99 -29.37 -31.09
N GLN A 693 -12.66 -28.93 -30.03
CA GLN A 693 -13.99 -29.40 -29.68
C GLN A 693 -15.05 -28.97 -30.70
N VAL A 694 -15.01 -27.70 -31.14
CA VAL A 694 -15.90 -27.23 -32.21
C VAL A 694 -15.68 -28.03 -33.49
N HIS A 695 -14.43 -28.26 -33.87
CA HIS A 695 -14.12 -29.05 -35.06
C HIS A 695 -14.74 -30.46 -35.00
N ARG A 696 -14.66 -31.13 -33.84
CA ARG A 696 -15.31 -32.44 -33.64
C ARG A 696 -16.84 -32.36 -33.77
N TRP A 697 -17.47 -31.33 -33.21
CA TRP A 697 -18.92 -31.15 -33.36
C TRP A 697 -19.33 -30.88 -34.81
N GLN A 698 -18.50 -30.17 -35.57
CA GLN A 698 -18.72 -29.94 -37.00
C GLN A 698 -18.61 -31.22 -37.83
N GLU A 699 -17.64 -32.09 -37.54
CA GLU A 699 -17.51 -33.39 -38.19
C GLU A 699 -18.69 -34.31 -37.87
N ALA A 700 -19.18 -34.28 -36.62
CA ALA A 700 -20.31 -35.11 -36.18
C ALA A 700 -21.66 -34.66 -36.77
N ALA A 701 -21.85 -33.34 -36.98
CA ALA A 701 -23.10 -32.77 -37.50
C ALA A 701 -22.86 -31.69 -38.58
N PRO A 702 -22.45 -32.07 -39.81
CA PRO A 702 -21.93 -31.15 -40.85
C PRO A 702 -22.90 -30.06 -41.38
N GLY A 703 -24.18 -30.13 -41.00
CA GLY A 703 -25.21 -29.17 -41.42
C GLY A 703 -25.35 -28.01 -40.42
N GLU A 704 -26.07 -28.24 -39.33
CA GLU A 704 -26.43 -27.21 -38.35
C GLU A 704 -25.24 -26.73 -37.50
N ALA A 705 -24.20 -27.56 -37.29
CA ALA A 705 -23.01 -27.17 -36.53
C ALA A 705 -21.99 -26.33 -37.34
N SER A 706 -22.23 -26.10 -38.64
CA SER A 706 -21.30 -25.35 -39.50
C SER A 706 -21.13 -23.87 -39.09
N GLU A 707 -22.08 -23.29 -38.37
CA GLU A 707 -22.02 -21.90 -37.86
C GLU A 707 -21.87 -21.81 -36.33
N PHE A 708 -21.45 -22.91 -35.69
CA PHE A 708 -21.40 -23.00 -34.23
C PHE A 708 -20.27 -22.17 -33.63
N VAL A 709 -20.60 -21.19 -32.79
CA VAL A 709 -19.62 -20.29 -32.16
C VAL A 709 -19.19 -20.83 -30.79
N ILE A 710 -17.88 -20.89 -30.53
CA ILE A 710 -17.32 -21.15 -29.21
C ILE A 710 -16.86 -19.85 -28.57
N SER A 711 -17.37 -19.59 -27.38
CA SER A 711 -17.01 -18.40 -26.59
C SER A 711 -15.99 -18.77 -25.53
N ILE A 712 -14.92 -17.98 -25.43
CA ILE A 712 -13.78 -18.24 -24.56
C ILE A 712 -13.48 -16.97 -23.76
N ASN A 713 -13.51 -17.09 -22.44
CA ASN A 713 -13.15 -16.02 -21.53
C ASN A 713 -11.65 -15.66 -21.63
N LEU A 714 -11.36 -14.37 -21.75
CA LEU A 714 -10.02 -13.83 -21.87
C LEU A 714 -9.74 -12.83 -20.73
N SER A 715 -8.84 -13.21 -19.81
CA SER A 715 -8.44 -12.32 -18.72
C SER A 715 -7.66 -11.10 -19.19
N ALA A 716 -7.68 -10.03 -18.39
CA ALA A 716 -6.88 -8.82 -18.63
C ALA A 716 -5.38 -9.13 -18.76
N ARG A 717 -4.86 -10.04 -17.92
CA ARG A 717 -3.45 -10.45 -17.97
C ARG A 717 -3.15 -11.15 -19.30
N GLN A 718 -3.98 -12.10 -19.73
CA GLN A 718 -3.79 -12.79 -21.02
C GLN A 718 -3.84 -11.83 -22.20
N LEU A 719 -4.77 -10.85 -22.19
CA LEU A 719 -4.90 -9.87 -23.27
C LEU A 719 -3.58 -9.12 -23.52
N HIS A 720 -2.83 -8.80 -22.46
CA HIS A 720 -1.57 -8.08 -22.57
C HIS A 720 -0.33 -8.97 -22.76
N HIS A 721 -0.50 -10.29 -22.79
CA HIS A 721 0.62 -11.21 -22.97
C HIS A 721 1.19 -11.11 -24.40
N PRO A 722 2.53 -11.05 -24.56
CA PRO A 722 3.16 -10.93 -25.89
C PRO A 722 2.74 -12.04 -26.86
N ASP A 723 2.64 -13.27 -26.36
CA ASP A 723 2.42 -14.45 -27.20
C ASP A 723 0.93 -14.73 -27.51
N LEU A 724 -0.01 -13.88 -27.09
CA LEU A 724 -1.44 -14.14 -27.28
C LEU A 724 -1.79 -14.33 -28.76
N LEU A 725 -1.36 -13.40 -29.61
CA LEU A 725 -1.69 -13.43 -31.05
C LEU A 725 -1.10 -14.66 -31.73
N ASP A 726 0.14 -15.03 -31.38
CA ASP A 726 0.80 -16.21 -31.92
C ASP A 726 0.09 -17.49 -31.47
N ASN A 727 -0.34 -17.57 -30.21
CA ASN A 727 -1.12 -18.70 -29.70
C ASN A 727 -2.48 -18.83 -30.41
N VAL A 728 -3.16 -17.72 -30.71
CA VAL A 728 -4.43 -17.72 -31.45
C VAL A 728 -4.22 -18.17 -32.89
N SER A 729 -3.23 -17.62 -33.58
CA SER A 729 -2.89 -18.06 -34.94
C SER A 729 -2.56 -19.54 -34.97
N GLN A 730 -1.74 -20.00 -34.02
CA GLN A 730 -1.34 -21.40 -33.94
C GLN A 730 -2.54 -22.32 -33.67
N ALA A 731 -3.46 -21.93 -32.78
CA ALA A 731 -4.65 -22.73 -32.50
C ALA A 731 -5.57 -22.85 -33.73
N ILE A 732 -5.72 -21.76 -34.49
CA ILE A 732 -6.47 -21.75 -35.76
C ILE A 732 -5.79 -22.69 -36.77
N ASP A 733 -4.49 -22.56 -36.97
CA ASP A 733 -3.72 -23.36 -37.93
C ASP A 733 -3.71 -24.87 -37.56
N GLU A 734 -3.59 -25.20 -36.27
CA GLU A 734 -3.55 -26.58 -35.78
C GLU A 734 -4.90 -27.29 -35.88
N THR A 735 -6.01 -26.57 -35.71
CA THR A 735 -7.36 -27.16 -35.66
C THR A 735 -8.13 -27.00 -36.96
N GLY A 736 -7.72 -26.07 -37.84
CA GLY A 736 -8.43 -25.76 -39.09
C GLY A 736 -9.80 -25.10 -38.87
N ILE A 737 -10.09 -24.63 -37.66
CA ILE A 737 -11.35 -23.93 -37.35
C ILE A 737 -11.42 -22.60 -38.12
N GLU A 738 -12.60 -22.28 -38.66
CA GLU A 738 -12.82 -20.96 -39.23
C GLU A 738 -12.76 -19.90 -38.10
N PRO A 739 -11.91 -18.85 -38.20
CA PRO A 739 -11.72 -17.89 -37.11
C PRO A 739 -13.01 -17.21 -36.63
N ARG A 740 -13.99 -17.01 -37.54
CA ARG A 740 -15.31 -16.41 -37.23
C ARG A 740 -16.14 -17.19 -36.21
N LEU A 741 -15.77 -18.44 -35.94
CA LEU A 741 -16.41 -19.33 -34.98
C LEU A 741 -15.81 -19.22 -33.58
N ILE A 742 -14.70 -18.49 -33.42
CA ILE A 742 -14.10 -18.20 -32.12
C ILE A 742 -14.59 -16.83 -31.67
N GLN A 743 -15.17 -16.75 -30.47
CA GLN A 743 -15.51 -15.50 -29.81
C GLN A 743 -14.71 -15.38 -28.51
N PHE A 744 -13.96 -14.29 -28.35
CA PHE A 744 -13.36 -13.96 -27.06
C PHE A 744 -14.28 -13.05 -26.26
N GLU A 745 -14.42 -13.37 -24.98
CA GLU A 745 -15.20 -12.62 -24.01
C GLU A 745 -14.25 -11.90 -23.08
N ILE A 746 -14.37 -10.57 -23.03
CA ILE A 746 -13.53 -9.70 -22.22
C ILE A 746 -14.41 -8.93 -21.25
N ASN A 747 -14.03 -8.93 -19.97
CA ASN A 747 -14.75 -8.19 -18.95
C ASN A 747 -14.76 -6.69 -19.25
N GLU A 748 -15.88 -6.03 -18.95
CA GLU A 748 -16.09 -4.59 -19.13
C GLU A 748 -14.94 -3.70 -18.58
N ASN A 749 -14.33 -4.07 -17.45
CA ASN A 749 -13.24 -3.28 -16.86
C ASN A 749 -11.96 -3.31 -17.71
N VAL A 750 -11.75 -4.37 -18.51
CA VAL A 750 -10.62 -4.47 -19.45
C VAL A 750 -10.82 -3.52 -20.63
N VAL A 751 -12.08 -3.36 -21.05
CA VAL A 751 -12.51 -2.37 -22.03
C VAL A 751 -12.33 -0.95 -21.49
N ALA A 752 -12.64 -0.72 -20.20
CA ALA A 752 -12.54 0.59 -19.56
C ALA A 752 -11.10 1.12 -19.38
N ASP A 753 -10.06 0.26 -19.27
CA ASP A 753 -8.65 0.70 -19.18
C ASP A 753 -8.18 1.50 -20.42
N ASN A 754 -8.94 1.47 -21.53
CA ASN A 754 -8.85 2.38 -22.69
C ASN A 754 -7.42 2.75 -23.12
N SER A 755 -6.51 1.77 -23.08
CA SER A 755 -5.11 1.97 -23.47
C SER A 755 -4.95 1.74 -24.98
N ASP A 756 -4.12 2.54 -25.65
CA ASP A 756 -3.81 2.34 -27.08
C ASP A 756 -3.27 0.93 -27.38
N ARG A 757 -2.63 0.31 -26.38
CA ARG A 757 -2.17 -1.07 -26.45
C ARG A 757 -3.32 -2.07 -26.48
N THR A 758 -4.35 -1.88 -25.66
CA THR A 758 -5.56 -2.72 -25.64
C THR A 758 -6.25 -2.67 -27.01
N LEU A 759 -6.48 -1.46 -27.53
CA LEU A 759 -7.09 -1.27 -28.84
C LEU A 759 -6.30 -1.98 -29.95
N LEU A 760 -4.97 -1.79 -29.99
CA LEU A 760 -4.12 -2.42 -31.00
C LEU A 760 -4.19 -3.96 -30.95
N ILE A 761 -4.25 -4.55 -29.76
CA ILE A 761 -4.33 -6.00 -29.60
C ILE A 761 -5.70 -6.51 -30.06
N LEU A 762 -6.78 -5.84 -29.70
CA LEU A 762 -8.14 -6.20 -30.12
C LEU A 762 -8.30 -6.05 -31.65
N GLU A 763 -7.76 -4.99 -32.26
CA GLU A 763 -7.72 -4.84 -33.72
C GLU A 763 -6.95 -5.98 -34.40
N ARG A 764 -5.82 -6.40 -33.82
CA ARG A 764 -5.05 -7.54 -34.33
C ARG A 764 -5.79 -8.86 -34.19
N LEU A 765 -6.44 -9.10 -33.06
CA LEU A 765 -7.32 -10.27 -32.90
C LEU A 765 -8.41 -10.27 -33.97
N LYS A 766 -9.09 -9.13 -34.18
CA LYS A 766 -10.10 -8.99 -35.23
C LYS A 766 -9.55 -9.20 -36.63
N SER A 767 -8.29 -8.81 -36.89
CA SER A 767 -7.64 -9.07 -38.17
C SER A 767 -7.39 -10.55 -38.46
N LEU A 768 -7.34 -11.41 -37.42
CA LEU A 768 -7.33 -12.87 -37.56
C LEU A 768 -8.71 -13.44 -37.91
N GLY A 769 -9.78 -12.64 -37.81
CA GLY A 769 -11.15 -13.03 -38.13
C GLY A 769 -11.98 -13.55 -36.96
N VAL A 770 -11.48 -13.47 -35.72
CA VAL A 770 -12.24 -13.85 -34.52
C VAL A 770 -13.30 -12.80 -34.15
N LYS A 771 -14.27 -13.19 -33.33
CA LYS A 771 -15.26 -12.30 -32.74
C LYS A 771 -14.82 -11.83 -31.35
N LEU A 772 -15.26 -10.65 -30.94
CA LEU A 772 -15.01 -10.05 -29.64
C LEU A 772 -16.34 -9.64 -29.00
N ALA A 773 -16.55 -10.05 -27.75
CA ALA A 773 -17.71 -9.69 -26.97
C ALA A 773 -17.29 -9.07 -25.63
N VAL A 774 -18.07 -8.10 -25.15
CA VAL A 774 -17.90 -7.53 -23.81
C VAL A 774 -18.80 -8.25 -22.85
N ASP A 775 -18.18 -8.80 -21.81
CA ASP A 775 -18.84 -9.56 -20.75
C ASP A 775 -19.10 -8.69 -19.50
N ASP A 776 -20.04 -9.13 -18.67
CA ASP A 776 -20.54 -8.43 -17.46
C ASP A 776 -21.09 -7.01 -17.73
N PHE A 777 -21.63 -6.75 -18.93
CA PHE A 777 -21.98 -5.40 -19.37
C PHE A 777 -23.09 -4.77 -18.51
N GLY A 778 -22.81 -3.59 -17.95
CA GLY A 778 -23.73 -2.83 -17.11
C GLY A 778 -23.38 -2.87 -15.62
N THR A 779 -22.44 -3.72 -15.20
CA THR A 779 -21.91 -3.78 -13.83
C THR A 779 -20.68 -2.88 -13.62
N GLY A 780 -20.06 -2.43 -14.71
CA GLY A 780 -18.89 -1.54 -14.76
C GLY A 780 -19.20 -0.14 -15.30
N PHE A 781 -18.14 0.62 -15.60
CA PHE A 781 -18.24 1.97 -16.18
C PHE A 781 -17.52 2.02 -17.53
N SER A 782 -18.12 1.46 -18.58
CA SER A 782 -17.69 1.71 -19.96
C SER A 782 -18.25 3.02 -20.47
N SER A 783 -17.38 3.96 -20.84
CA SER A 783 -17.83 5.13 -21.57
C SER A 783 -18.35 4.72 -22.94
N LEU A 784 -19.50 5.28 -23.36
CA LEU A 784 -20.09 5.01 -24.68
C LEU A 784 -19.12 5.40 -25.82
N GLN A 785 -18.22 6.36 -25.55
CA GLN A 785 -17.13 6.74 -26.44
C GLN A 785 -16.05 5.65 -26.58
N THR A 786 -15.78 4.89 -25.51
CA THR A 786 -14.85 3.76 -25.53
C THR A 786 -15.43 2.62 -26.36
N LEU A 787 -16.68 2.21 -26.09
CA LEU A 787 -17.35 1.13 -26.82
C LEU A 787 -17.40 1.41 -28.33
N ARG A 788 -17.67 2.65 -28.72
CA ARG A 788 -17.71 3.05 -30.14
C ARG A 788 -16.37 2.88 -30.87
N ARG A 789 -15.23 2.92 -30.16
CA ARG A 789 -13.90 2.82 -30.77
C ARG A 789 -13.38 1.39 -30.85
N LEU A 790 -13.91 0.50 -30.03
CA LEU A 790 -13.44 -0.88 -29.96
C LEU A 790 -14.08 -1.73 -31.05
N PRO A 791 -13.34 -2.67 -31.65
CA PRO A 791 -13.85 -3.49 -32.74
C PRO A 791 -14.63 -4.70 -32.20
N LEU A 792 -15.72 -4.43 -31.48
CA LEU A 792 -16.58 -5.40 -30.82
C LEU A 792 -17.66 -5.95 -31.77
N ASP A 793 -18.18 -7.14 -31.47
CA ASP A 793 -19.29 -7.78 -32.20
C ASP A 793 -20.52 -8.01 -31.30
N ALA A 794 -20.33 -8.11 -29.99
CA ALA A 794 -21.41 -8.40 -29.05
C ALA A 794 -21.25 -7.71 -27.70
N LEU A 795 -22.39 -7.48 -27.05
CA LEU A 795 -22.53 -7.09 -25.65
C LEU A 795 -23.29 -8.19 -24.90
N ILE A 796 -22.76 -8.62 -23.77
CA ILE A 796 -23.37 -9.64 -22.92
C ILE A 796 -23.91 -8.96 -21.66
N ILE A 797 -25.23 -9.01 -21.49
CA ILE A 797 -25.92 -8.46 -20.33
C ILE A 797 -25.68 -9.39 -19.14
N ASP A 798 -25.15 -8.82 -18.05
CA ASP A 798 -24.89 -9.57 -16.82
C ASP A 798 -26.18 -10.13 -16.21
N ARG A 799 -26.05 -11.31 -15.59
CA ARG A 799 -27.13 -12.03 -14.93
C ARG A 799 -27.89 -11.20 -13.89
N SER A 800 -27.27 -10.21 -13.25
CA SER A 800 -27.92 -9.39 -12.22
C SER A 800 -29.10 -8.56 -12.78
N PHE A 801 -29.06 -8.20 -14.06
CA PHE A 801 -30.15 -7.51 -14.74
C PHE A 801 -31.22 -8.47 -15.28
N VAL A 802 -30.86 -9.74 -15.48
CA VAL A 802 -31.77 -10.78 -15.99
C VAL A 802 -32.54 -11.46 -14.88
N THR A 803 -31.91 -11.67 -13.73
CA THR A 803 -32.50 -12.35 -12.57
C THR A 803 -33.69 -11.55 -12.04
N GLY A 804 -34.88 -12.16 -12.00
CA GLY A 804 -36.07 -11.52 -11.42
C GLY A 804 -36.79 -10.52 -12.33
N LEU A 805 -36.49 -10.51 -13.64
CA LEU A 805 -37.03 -9.59 -14.65
C LEU A 805 -38.55 -9.43 -14.67
N SER A 806 -39.31 -10.43 -14.22
CA SER A 806 -40.77 -10.40 -14.35
C SER A 806 -41.42 -9.26 -13.55
N ASN A 807 -40.85 -8.89 -12.40
CA ASN A 807 -41.44 -7.94 -11.44
C ASN A 807 -40.71 -6.60 -11.31
N ASP A 808 -39.55 -6.44 -11.93
CA ASP A 808 -38.71 -5.25 -11.78
C ASP A 808 -38.78 -4.36 -13.03
N ASN A 809 -39.28 -3.13 -12.89
CA ASN A 809 -39.35 -2.18 -14.00
C ASN A 809 -38.01 -1.53 -14.30
N GLU A 810 -37.08 -1.50 -13.35
CA GLU A 810 -35.76 -0.89 -13.51
C GLU A 810 -34.86 -1.78 -14.37
N ASN A 811 -34.77 -3.08 -14.04
CA ASN A 811 -34.06 -4.06 -14.86
C ASN A 811 -34.57 -4.10 -16.31
N LYS A 812 -35.88 -3.97 -16.53
CA LYS A 812 -36.46 -3.86 -17.88
C LYS A 812 -35.96 -2.64 -18.64
N ALA A 813 -35.88 -1.49 -17.97
CA ALA A 813 -35.38 -0.25 -18.58
C ALA A 813 -33.89 -0.35 -18.93
N ILE A 814 -33.09 -1.02 -18.08
CA ILE A 814 -31.66 -1.25 -18.31
C ILE A 814 -31.46 -2.15 -19.54
N ILE A 815 -32.14 -3.31 -19.58
CA ILE A 815 -32.05 -4.22 -20.74
C ILE A 815 -32.47 -3.51 -22.04
N GLN A 816 -33.56 -2.74 -22.00
CA GLN A 816 -33.99 -1.96 -23.17
C GLN A 816 -32.95 -0.93 -23.60
N THR A 817 -32.25 -0.31 -22.65
CA THR A 817 -31.18 0.65 -22.93
C THR A 817 -29.98 -0.05 -23.57
N VAL A 818 -29.57 -1.22 -23.06
CA VAL A 818 -28.48 -2.02 -23.64
C VAL A 818 -28.84 -2.50 -25.05
N LEU A 819 -30.07 -2.95 -25.26
CA LEU A 819 -30.60 -3.30 -26.59
C LEU A 819 -30.47 -2.14 -27.58
N ASN A 820 -30.99 -0.97 -27.20
CA ASN A 820 -30.92 0.22 -28.05
C ASN A 820 -29.46 0.62 -28.34
N LEU A 821 -28.56 0.46 -27.37
CA LEU A 821 -27.14 0.75 -27.53
C LEU A 821 -26.47 -0.26 -28.49
N GLY A 822 -26.82 -1.54 -28.38
CA GLY A 822 -26.42 -2.57 -29.32
C GLY A 822 -26.83 -2.23 -30.75
N ASP A 823 -28.09 -1.85 -30.96
CA ASP A 823 -28.61 -1.44 -32.26
C ASP A 823 -27.86 -0.21 -32.83
N ILE A 824 -27.62 0.81 -32.00
CA ILE A 824 -26.91 2.03 -32.41
C ILE A 824 -25.45 1.74 -32.82
N LEU A 825 -24.79 0.83 -32.11
CA LEU A 825 -23.39 0.47 -32.36
C LEU A 825 -23.25 -0.71 -33.33
N ASN A 826 -24.37 -1.26 -33.82
CA ASN A 826 -24.41 -2.46 -34.65
C ASN A 826 -23.72 -3.67 -33.99
N LEU A 827 -23.96 -3.84 -32.69
CA LEU A 827 -23.50 -4.94 -31.85
C LEU A 827 -24.66 -5.87 -31.53
N SER A 828 -24.40 -7.18 -31.55
CA SER A 828 -25.36 -8.17 -31.07
C SER A 828 -25.48 -8.12 -29.54
N VAL A 829 -26.67 -8.41 -29.00
CA VAL A 829 -26.90 -8.43 -27.55
C VAL A 829 -27.25 -9.85 -27.11
N ILE A 830 -26.53 -10.32 -26.09
CA ILE A 830 -26.68 -11.64 -25.49
C ILE A 830 -27.10 -11.45 -24.04
N ALA A 831 -28.08 -12.22 -23.55
CA ALA A 831 -28.49 -12.19 -22.15
C ALA A 831 -27.97 -13.42 -21.39
N GLU A 832 -27.24 -13.21 -20.30
CA GLU A 832 -26.76 -14.30 -19.44
C GLU A 832 -27.64 -14.48 -18.19
N GLY A 833 -27.56 -15.65 -17.55
CA GLY A 833 -28.24 -15.92 -16.29
C GLY A 833 -29.74 -16.12 -16.38
N VAL A 834 -30.26 -16.58 -17.53
CA VAL A 834 -31.69 -16.93 -17.66
C VAL A 834 -32.00 -18.20 -16.86
N GLU A 835 -32.81 -18.09 -15.81
CA GLU A 835 -33.14 -19.22 -14.93
C GLU A 835 -34.58 -19.73 -15.10
N THR A 836 -35.48 -18.90 -15.63
CA THR A 836 -36.91 -19.21 -15.75
C THR A 836 -37.45 -19.08 -17.18
N ALA A 837 -38.57 -19.77 -17.46
CA ALA A 837 -39.26 -19.67 -18.74
C ALA A 837 -39.86 -18.27 -18.96
N GLU A 838 -40.28 -17.62 -17.88
CA GLU A 838 -40.83 -16.27 -17.89
C GLU A 838 -39.79 -15.23 -18.30
N GLU A 839 -38.55 -15.35 -17.80
CA GLU A 839 -37.40 -14.52 -18.20
C GLU A 839 -37.08 -14.72 -19.68
N ALA A 840 -36.97 -15.97 -20.15
CA ALA A 840 -36.71 -16.27 -21.56
C ALA A 840 -37.77 -15.68 -22.49
N ALA A 841 -39.06 -15.87 -22.16
CA ALA A 841 -40.16 -15.33 -22.93
C ALA A 841 -40.21 -13.79 -22.89
N PHE A 842 -39.75 -13.17 -21.80
CA PHE A 842 -39.66 -11.72 -21.71
C PHE A 842 -38.53 -11.15 -22.58
N LEU A 843 -37.35 -11.77 -22.55
CA LEU A 843 -36.22 -11.38 -23.39
C LEU A 843 -36.53 -11.52 -24.88
N ASP A 844 -37.22 -12.59 -25.28
CA ASP A 844 -37.69 -12.79 -26.66
C ASP A 844 -38.65 -11.66 -27.10
N ARG A 845 -39.61 -11.27 -26.25
CA ARG A 845 -40.51 -10.14 -26.52
C ARG A 845 -39.80 -8.80 -26.64
N LEU A 846 -38.70 -8.60 -25.93
CA LEU A 846 -37.87 -7.40 -26.05
C LEU A 846 -36.99 -7.39 -27.32
N GLY A 847 -36.86 -8.53 -27.99
CA GLY A 847 -36.05 -8.66 -29.21
C GLY A 847 -34.60 -9.06 -28.96
N ILE A 848 -34.26 -9.56 -27.76
CA ILE A 848 -32.94 -10.17 -27.51
C ILE A 848 -32.79 -11.40 -28.40
N GLN A 849 -31.67 -11.49 -29.11
CA GLN A 849 -31.45 -12.57 -30.07
C GLN A 849 -30.94 -13.85 -29.40
N TYR A 850 -29.94 -13.72 -28.53
CA TYR A 850 -29.27 -14.86 -27.90
C TYR A 850 -29.40 -14.82 -26.39
N ALA A 851 -29.59 -15.99 -25.78
CA ALA A 851 -29.64 -16.13 -24.34
C ALA A 851 -28.89 -17.37 -23.85
N GLN A 852 -28.40 -17.27 -22.61
CA GLN A 852 -27.71 -18.33 -21.91
C GLN A 852 -28.16 -18.36 -20.44
N GLY A 853 -28.24 -19.56 -19.86
CA GLY A 853 -28.58 -19.72 -18.46
C GLY A 853 -29.08 -21.12 -18.11
N TYR A 854 -29.33 -21.34 -16.82
CA TYR A 854 -29.73 -22.64 -16.29
C TYR A 854 -31.11 -23.11 -16.72
N TYR A 855 -31.96 -22.20 -17.22
CA TYR A 855 -33.22 -22.55 -17.86
C TYR A 855 -33.01 -23.47 -19.07
N PHE A 856 -31.98 -23.21 -19.87
CA PHE A 856 -31.67 -24.00 -21.07
C PHE A 856 -30.85 -25.24 -20.70
N ALA A 857 -29.68 -25.02 -20.10
CA ALA A 857 -28.87 -26.06 -19.51
C ALA A 857 -27.82 -25.48 -18.56
N ARG A 858 -27.41 -26.28 -17.58
CA ARG A 858 -26.21 -26.00 -16.79
C ARG A 858 -24.96 -26.25 -17.64
N PRO A 859 -23.79 -25.69 -17.27
CA PRO A 859 -22.52 -26.11 -17.86
C PRO A 859 -22.35 -27.62 -17.74
N MET A 860 -21.98 -28.27 -18.85
CA MET A 860 -21.94 -29.72 -19.00
C MET A 860 -20.57 -30.20 -19.45
N SER A 861 -20.22 -31.44 -19.12
CA SER A 861 -19.02 -32.07 -19.66
C SER A 861 -19.13 -32.27 -21.18
N TYR A 862 -17.99 -32.51 -21.86
CA TYR A 862 -17.97 -32.79 -23.30
C TYR A 862 -18.99 -33.88 -23.73
N PRO A 863 -19.08 -35.05 -23.07
CA PRO A 863 -20.03 -36.09 -23.46
C PRO A 863 -21.49 -35.64 -23.39
N GLU A 864 -21.86 -34.91 -22.33
CA GLU A 864 -23.21 -34.40 -22.11
C GLU A 864 -23.56 -33.29 -23.11
N ALA A 865 -22.63 -32.36 -23.36
CA ALA A 865 -22.81 -31.30 -24.34
C ALA A 865 -22.97 -31.88 -25.76
N SER A 866 -22.22 -32.94 -26.10
CA SER A 866 -22.36 -33.61 -27.41
C SER A 866 -23.70 -34.31 -27.54
N ALA A 867 -24.14 -35.03 -26.49
CA ALA A 867 -25.46 -35.66 -26.48
C ALA A 867 -26.60 -34.63 -26.60
N LEU A 868 -26.44 -33.45 -25.97
CA LEU A 868 -27.41 -32.36 -26.10
C LEU A 868 -27.51 -31.89 -27.55
N LEU A 869 -26.38 -31.71 -28.24
CA LEU A 869 -26.33 -31.31 -29.65
C LEU A 869 -26.89 -32.37 -30.60
N GLU A 870 -26.81 -33.65 -30.25
CA GLU A 870 -27.45 -34.73 -31.01
C GLU A 870 -28.97 -34.81 -30.80
N SER A 871 -29.47 -34.29 -29.67
CA SER A 871 -30.88 -34.34 -29.27
C SER A 871 -31.71 -33.13 -29.68
N TYR A 872 -31.04 -32.03 -30.02
CA TYR A 872 -31.61 -30.80 -30.61
C TYR A 872 -31.64 -30.92 -32.12
#